data_AF-A0A261AN91-F1
#
_entry.id   AF-A0A261AN91-F1
#
_cell.length_a   1.000
_cell.length_b   1.000
_cell.length_c   1.000
_cell.angle_alpha   90.00
_cell.angle_beta   90.00
_cell.angle_gamma   90.00
#
_symmetry.space_group_name_H-M   'P 1'
#
loop_
_entity.id
_entity.type
_entity.pdbx_description
1 polymer ?
#
loop_
_entity_poly.entity_id
_entity_poly.type
_entity_poly.pdbx_seq_one_letter_code
_entity_poly.pdbx_strand_id
1 'polypeptide(L)'
;MAINLRDNWSAITNMQKVLKNTALVESLECLKNENFDEAGISNISSFGSTIRLFGENYKTDKSANNFFKNMGQLKASYEKFMNSFAKSRPRRSAQKSIVELLDNALVVSQDLGKGVSSLRKMRDLHENRKVMVEVAKSGNEVFLELKKILDTVDTSLFKPQLEKTVQDLDSLESYAKKNADGDLQKIDGVFEQASTIPGVTVDSRRLLDPVSTSFQTSSDPNIQKSAESFRTLGSLQLDYSSQRSSFKTASLSVLKLRDFFNQVFPAPIILPTNEIKTTPEPNNGTRNVLLGVGAFLVFLIAGLILFGYITYNNRKRRDPNSYVHLLESGEESKIERTMKEGTNYVYMPIHDAIITEKYDRLQLCVKKGANVNAYCEYNGLRQTPLHLAVHKENLKMVKYLIKNGADMTLRDSEYRTPSMVTKDPRVATHIVFPVDADGCVVFSDQDLDHMQYLSLFFGPKMMMREEWRNTKPGWMSRRKLGADYNYRVESVKVNGKRFDTVARIHQHVQEHRIPFLFGVEAYFPDFKANKRLWTPLKLAMQESGAIVFSDTVPNVNDKKYREGESFRSPYYFDNMGPIFIMSNDKEKLCNQHPFLANNNRFSHFKFLEMVEFLFKFETHHFQLTGTEDKTTIKKWDPVNTN
;
A
#
# COMPACT_ATOMS: atom_id res chain seq x y z
N MET A 1 11.85 15.91 63.40
CA MET A 1 10.45 15.50 63.19
C MET A 1 10.41 13.99 63.24
N ALA A 2 9.91 13.40 64.32
CA ALA A 2 9.86 11.95 64.47
C ALA A 2 8.92 11.38 63.41
N ILE A 3 9.48 10.63 62.45
CA ILE A 3 8.71 9.96 61.40
C ILE A 3 7.89 8.88 62.11
N ASN A 4 6.56 8.94 61.96
CA ASN A 4 5.64 8.05 62.63
C ASN A 4 5.79 6.64 62.03
N LEU A 5 6.64 5.82 62.66
CA LEU A 5 7.06 4.49 62.19
C LEU A 5 5.90 3.46 62.12
N ARG A 6 4.73 3.76 62.68
CA ARG A 6 3.57 2.85 62.71
C ARG A 6 2.90 2.67 61.35
N ASP A 7 2.80 3.70 60.53
CA ASP A 7 2.03 3.63 59.27
C ASP A 7 2.78 2.85 58.17
N ASN A 8 4.11 3.01 58.10
CA ASN A 8 4.97 2.24 57.18
C ASN A 8 5.04 0.74 57.55
N TRP A 9 4.82 0.39 58.82
CA TRP A 9 4.85 -1.00 59.29
C TRP A 9 3.66 -1.81 58.77
N SER A 10 2.48 -1.20 58.69
CA SER A 10 1.27 -1.84 58.14
C SER A 10 1.45 -2.24 56.67
N ALA A 11 2.10 -1.38 55.88
CA ALA A 11 2.37 -1.60 54.46
C ALA A 11 3.34 -2.77 54.24
N ILE A 12 4.39 -2.87 55.05
CA ILE A 12 5.37 -3.97 54.99
C ILE A 12 4.73 -5.30 55.40
N THR A 13 3.95 -5.29 56.48
CA THR A 13 3.27 -6.50 56.97
C THR A 13 2.24 -7.01 55.95
N ASN A 14 1.51 -6.11 55.28
CA ASN A 14 0.58 -6.46 54.21
C ASN A 14 1.29 -6.98 52.96
N MET A 15 2.42 -6.38 52.57
CA MET A 15 3.22 -6.83 51.44
C MET A 15 3.82 -8.22 51.68
N GLN A 16 4.33 -8.50 52.88
CA GLN A 16 4.76 -9.85 53.28
C GLN A 16 3.62 -10.88 53.20
N LYS A 17 2.42 -10.49 53.65
CA LYS A 17 1.24 -11.38 53.64
C LYS A 17 0.77 -11.70 52.23
N VAL A 18 0.82 -10.72 51.32
CA VAL A 18 0.52 -10.91 49.89
C VAL A 18 1.56 -11.82 49.24
N LEU A 19 2.86 -11.59 49.48
CA LEU A 19 3.92 -12.40 48.88
C LEU A 19 3.91 -13.85 49.39
N LYS A 20 3.62 -14.08 50.68
CA LYS A 20 3.45 -15.44 51.24
C LYS A 20 2.24 -16.19 50.68
N ASN A 21 1.19 -15.47 50.26
CA ASN A 21 -0.01 -16.05 49.68
C ASN A 21 0.08 -16.23 48.15
N THR A 22 1.20 -15.82 47.55
CA THR A 22 1.50 -16.12 46.15
C THR A 22 2.50 -17.26 46.06
N ALA A 23 2.35 -18.16 45.08
CA ALA A 23 3.35 -19.18 44.77
C ALA A 23 4.65 -18.60 44.17
N LEU A 24 4.82 -17.27 44.19
CA LEU A 24 5.93 -16.56 43.55
C LEU A 24 7.28 -16.98 44.14
N VAL A 25 7.36 -17.12 45.47
CA VAL A 25 8.62 -17.50 46.14
C VAL A 25 8.98 -18.96 45.84
N GLU A 26 8.01 -19.89 45.93
CA GLU A 26 8.20 -21.29 45.54
C GLU A 26 8.52 -21.46 44.05
N SER A 27 7.88 -20.66 43.18
CA SER A 27 8.13 -20.69 41.74
C SER A 27 9.53 -20.18 41.39
N LEU A 28 10.01 -19.15 42.11
CA LEU A 28 11.38 -18.61 41.92
C LEU A 28 12.45 -19.56 42.48
N GLU A 29 12.16 -20.30 43.56
CA GLU A 29 13.04 -21.37 44.07
C GLU A 29 13.06 -22.58 43.13
N CYS A 30 11.93 -22.94 42.52
CA CYS A 30 11.85 -23.99 41.49
C CYS A 30 12.66 -23.61 40.24
N LEU A 31 12.55 -22.36 39.77
CA LEU A 31 13.29 -21.85 38.62
C LEU A 31 14.82 -21.77 38.84
N LYS A 32 15.28 -21.64 40.09
CA LYS A 32 16.71 -21.71 40.43
C LYS A 32 17.30 -23.10 40.19
N ASN A 33 16.50 -24.17 40.26
CA ASN A 33 16.97 -25.55 40.14
C ASN A 33 17.06 -26.06 38.69
N GLU A 34 16.53 -25.33 37.70
CA GLU A 34 16.58 -25.71 36.28
C GLU A 34 17.48 -24.76 35.46
N ASN A 35 18.81 -24.87 35.56
CA ASN A 35 19.83 -24.30 34.63
C ASN A 35 19.53 -22.94 33.92
N PHE A 36 18.94 -21.96 34.60
CA PHE A 36 18.78 -20.58 34.12
C PHE A 36 19.85 -19.66 34.72
N ASP A 37 20.02 -18.46 34.16
CA ASP A 37 21.00 -17.43 34.57
C ASP A 37 21.05 -17.25 36.09
N GLU A 38 22.06 -17.89 36.69
CA GLU A 38 22.20 -18.07 38.12
C GLU A 38 22.33 -16.73 38.85
N ALA A 39 22.95 -15.72 38.23
CA ALA A 39 23.17 -14.42 38.83
C ALA A 39 21.89 -13.57 38.87
N GLY A 40 21.13 -13.56 37.78
CA GLY A 40 19.86 -12.82 37.70
C GLY A 40 18.80 -13.37 38.66
N ILE A 41 18.65 -14.70 38.69
CA ILE A 41 17.68 -15.37 39.58
C ILE A 41 18.14 -15.32 41.04
N SER A 42 19.45 -15.45 41.32
CA SER A 42 19.99 -15.28 42.67
C SER A 42 19.75 -13.87 43.22
N ASN A 43 19.88 -12.82 42.40
CA ASN A 43 19.61 -11.44 42.83
C ASN A 43 18.13 -11.19 43.14
N ILE A 44 17.22 -11.77 42.35
CA ILE A 44 15.77 -11.64 42.58
C ILE A 44 15.33 -12.45 43.81
N SER A 45 15.87 -13.65 43.99
CA SER A 45 15.66 -14.47 45.18
C SER A 45 16.24 -13.79 46.43
N SER A 46 17.44 -13.21 46.34
CA SER A 46 18.09 -12.45 47.42
C SER A 46 17.32 -11.19 47.78
N PHE A 47 16.76 -10.47 46.80
CA PHE A 47 15.87 -9.35 47.05
C PHE A 47 14.59 -9.79 47.78
N GLY A 48 13.97 -10.89 47.32
CA GLY A 48 12.78 -11.47 47.96
C GLY A 48 13.04 -11.94 49.40
N SER A 49 14.20 -12.56 49.66
CA SER A 49 14.60 -13.02 50.99
C SER A 49 14.97 -11.84 51.91
N THR A 50 15.62 -10.80 51.39
CA THR A 50 15.96 -9.57 52.13
C THR A 50 14.68 -8.83 52.58
N ILE A 51 13.68 -8.74 51.70
CA ILE A 51 12.35 -8.19 52.05
C ILE A 51 11.65 -9.04 53.12
N ARG A 52 11.85 -10.37 53.10
CA ARG A 52 11.35 -11.27 54.15
C ARG A 52 12.02 -11.03 55.51
N LEU A 53 13.33 -10.74 55.51
CA LEU A 53 14.14 -10.55 56.72
C LEU A 53 13.94 -9.20 57.43
N PHE A 54 13.45 -8.16 56.72
CA PHE A 54 13.11 -6.86 57.32
C PHE A 54 12.05 -6.94 58.45
N GLY A 55 11.32 -8.06 58.57
CA GLY A 55 10.35 -8.28 59.63
C GLY A 55 10.91 -8.86 60.93
N GLU A 56 12.02 -9.61 60.89
CA GLU A 56 12.42 -10.47 62.03
C GLU A 56 13.54 -9.88 62.92
N ASN A 57 14.43 -9.01 62.41
CA ASN A 57 15.56 -8.47 63.20
C ASN A 57 15.75 -6.94 63.11
N TYR A 58 14.66 -6.17 62.95
CA TYR A 58 14.72 -4.73 62.69
C TYR A 58 15.17 -3.84 63.87
N LYS A 59 15.27 -4.37 65.10
CA LYS A 59 15.62 -3.55 66.27
C LYS A 59 17.11 -3.18 66.35
N THR A 60 17.98 -3.82 65.57
CA THR A 60 19.45 -3.66 65.71
C THR A 60 20.18 -3.18 64.46
N ASP A 61 19.54 -3.11 63.28
CA ASP A 61 20.23 -2.75 62.04
C ASP A 61 20.07 -1.26 61.66
N LYS A 62 21.16 -0.49 61.78
CA LYS A 62 21.24 0.94 61.44
C LYS A 62 21.10 1.23 59.93
N SER A 63 21.16 0.21 59.07
CA SER A 63 21.12 0.36 57.62
C SER A 63 19.74 0.82 57.13
N ALA A 64 18.66 0.35 57.76
CA ALA A 64 17.29 0.77 57.44
C ALA A 64 17.05 2.26 57.76
N ASN A 65 17.55 2.72 58.91
CA ASN A 65 17.46 4.13 59.30
C ASN A 65 18.25 5.05 58.35
N ASN A 66 19.42 4.63 57.88
CA ASN A 66 20.19 5.39 56.90
C ASN A 66 19.47 5.49 55.54
N PHE A 67 18.83 4.40 55.09
CA PHE A 67 18.03 4.41 53.86
C PHE A 67 16.84 5.38 53.95
N PHE A 68 16.07 5.36 55.04
CA PHE A 68 14.96 6.29 55.23
C PHE A 68 15.41 7.75 55.42
N LYS A 69 16.57 7.97 56.02
CA LYS A 69 17.18 9.31 56.13
C LYS A 69 17.57 9.87 54.75
N ASN A 70 18.14 9.04 53.88
CA ASN A 70 18.49 9.43 52.51
C ASN A 70 17.24 9.68 51.64
N MET A 71 16.18 8.90 51.80
CA MET A 71 14.89 9.17 51.13
C MET A 71 14.20 10.45 51.64
N GLY A 72 14.35 10.76 52.93
CA GLY A 72 13.90 12.04 53.50
C GLY A 72 14.66 13.25 52.93
N GLN A 73 15.96 13.12 52.72
CA GLN A 73 16.79 14.15 52.08
C GLN A 73 16.47 14.33 50.59
N LEU A 74 16.14 13.24 49.89
CA LEU A 74 15.68 13.29 48.50
C LEU A 74 14.33 14.02 48.38
N LYS A 75 13.39 13.75 49.30
CA LYS A 75 12.10 14.44 49.38
C LYS A 75 12.27 15.94 49.66
N ALA A 76 13.14 16.31 50.61
CA ALA A 76 13.41 17.72 50.92
C ALA A 76 14.08 18.47 49.75
N SER A 77 14.98 17.80 49.02
CA SER A 77 15.62 18.35 47.81
C SER A 77 14.61 18.52 46.67
N TYR A 78 13.67 17.59 46.53
CA TYR A 78 12.55 17.69 45.60
C TYR A 78 11.59 18.83 45.95
N GLU A 79 11.24 19.02 47.22
CA GLU A 79 10.38 20.14 47.65
C GLU A 79 11.06 21.51 47.46
N LYS A 80 12.38 21.59 47.66
CA LYS A 80 13.18 22.80 47.39
C LYS A 80 13.27 23.12 45.90
N PHE A 81 13.35 22.10 45.06
CA PHE A 81 13.27 22.19 43.60
C PHE A 81 11.86 22.59 43.13
N MET A 82 10.80 22.11 43.77
CA MET A 82 9.42 22.48 43.44
C MET A 82 9.08 23.92 43.85
N ASN A 83 9.66 24.43 44.94
CA ASN A 83 9.47 25.81 45.38
C ASN A 83 10.26 26.83 44.54
N SER A 84 11.38 26.46 43.92
CA SER A 84 12.05 27.32 42.93
C SER A 84 11.26 27.42 41.62
N PHE A 85 10.46 26.40 41.29
CA PHE A 85 9.50 26.40 40.18
C PHE A 85 8.23 27.24 40.42
N ALA A 86 7.92 27.63 41.67
CA ALA A 86 6.68 28.31 42.01
C ALA A 86 6.70 29.83 41.73
N LYS A 87 7.87 30.47 41.63
CA LYS A 87 8.00 31.94 41.48
C LYS A 87 8.08 32.43 40.03
N SER A 88 8.14 31.53 39.05
CA SER A 88 8.24 31.86 37.61
C SER A 88 7.07 31.28 36.80
N ARG A 89 5.84 31.55 37.24
CA ARG A 89 4.64 31.33 36.43
C ARG A 89 4.01 32.66 36.00
N PRO A 90 3.88 32.93 34.70
CA PRO A 90 2.60 33.39 34.19
C PRO A 90 1.60 32.24 34.26
N ARG A 91 0.35 32.59 34.56
CA ARG A 91 -0.80 31.68 34.77
C ARG A 91 -0.95 30.63 33.66
N ARG A 92 -1.30 29.39 34.06
CA ARG A 92 -1.86 28.36 33.18
C ARG A 92 -3.11 28.90 32.48
N SER A 93 -3.00 29.31 31.22
CA SER A 93 -3.98 28.88 30.21
C SER A 93 -3.56 27.51 29.71
N ALA A 94 -4.51 26.70 29.24
CA ALA A 94 -4.27 25.41 28.61
C ALA A 94 -3.14 25.52 27.57
N GLN A 95 -2.01 24.85 27.77
CA GLN A 95 -0.93 24.82 26.79
C GLN A 95 -0.72 23.38 26.35
N LYS A 96 -1.22 23.11 25.14
CA LYS A 96 -0.98 21.93 24.33
C LYS A 96 0.51 21.61 24.31
N SER A 97 0.85 20.32 24.37
CA SER A 97 2.20 19.81 24.10
C SER A 97 2.78 20.50 22.87
N ILE A 98 4.12 20.66 22.78
CA ILE A 98 4.78 21.18 21.56
C ILE A 98 4.32 20.41 20.31
N VAL A 99 3.99 19.12 20.45
CA VAL A 99 3.45 18.26 19.37
C VAL A 99 1.97 18.53 19.07
N GLU A 100 1.22 19.03 20.05
CA GLU A 100 -0.20 19.38 19.93
C GLU A 100 -0.40 20.82 19.41
N LEU A 101 0.65 21.65 19.30
CA LEU A 101 0.55 23.03 18.80
C LEU A 101 0.13 23.12 17.32
N LEU A 102 0.49 22.12 16.49
CA LEU A 102 0.01 22.03 15.11
C LEU A 102 -1.30 21.25 15.07
N ASP A 103 -2.40 21.95 15.33
CA ASP A 103 -3.73 21.36 15.29
C ASP A 103 -4.03 20.74 13.93
N ASN A 104 -4.46 19.47 13.95
CA ASN A 104 -4.78 18.67 12.76
C ASN A 104 -3.61 18.59 11.77
N ALA A 105 -2.39 18.30 12.26
CA ALA A 105 -1.18 18.15 11.42
C ALA A 105 -1.36 17.28 10.17
N LEU A 106 -2.17 16.21 10.24
CA LEU A 106 -2.51 15.38 9.08
C LEU A 106 -3.28 16.17 8.01
N VAL A 107 -4.28 16.97 8.42
CA VAL A 107 -5.08 17.81 7.52
C VAL A 107 -4.19 18.89 6.89
N VAL A 108 -3.36 19.54 7.71
CA VAL A 108 -2.37 20.53 7.22
C VAL A 108 -1.44 19.92 6.17
N SER A 109 -0.93 18.70 6.39
CA SER A 109 -0.07 18.00 5.45
C SER A 109 -0.81 17.58 4.16
N GLN A 110 -2.05 17.07 4.28
CA GLN A 110 -2.86 16.66 3.14
C GLN A 110 -3.28 17.84 2.26
N ASP A 111 -3.70 18.95 2.87
CA ASP A 111 -4.14 20.14 2.15
C ASP A 111 -2.96 20.82 1.45
N LEU A 112 -1.79 20.88 2.10
CA LEU A 112 -0.56 21.32 1.46
C LEU A 112 -0.18 20.39 0.28
N GLY A 113 -0.24 19.07 0.48
CA GLY A 113 0.07 18.09 -0.57
C GLY A 113 -0.84 18.22 -1.80
N LYS A 114 -2.15 18.45 -1.60
CA LYS A 114 -3.10 18.71 -2.69
C LYS A 114 -2.75 19.99 -3.45
N GLY A 115 -2.40 21.06 -2.74
CA GLY A 115 -1.94 22.30 -3.36
C GLY A 115 -0.67 22.11 -4.18
N VAL A 116 0.35 21.45 -3.62
CA VAL A 116 1.64 21.18 -4.31
C VAL A 116 1.43 20.31 -5.55
N SER A 117 0.61 19.27 -5.45
CA SER A 117 0.26 18.42 -6.60
C SER A 117 -0.43 19.24 -7.70
N SER A 118 -1.32 20.15 -7.34
CA SER A 118 -2.03 21.02 -8.28
C SER A 118 -1.08 22.06 -8.93
N LEU A 119 -0.11 22.60 -8.17
CA LEU A 119 0.95 23.46 -8.73
C LEU A 119 1.84 22.70 -9.72
N ARG A 120 2.13 21.42 -9.46
CA ARG A 120 2.91 20.60 -10.40
C ARG A 120 2.19 20.46 -11.74
N LYS A 121 0.87 20.26 -11.72
CA LYS A 121 0.07 20.22 -12.95
C LYS A 121 0.04 21.58 -13.67
N MET A 122 -0.02 22.68 -12.93
CA MET A 122 0.12 24.03 -13.52
C MET A 122 1.49 24.24 -14.17
N ARG A 123 2.56 23.70 -13.56
CA ARG A 123 3.89 23.69 -14.17
C ARG A 123 3.91 22.85 -15.44
N ASP A 124 3.33 21.65 -15.45
CA ASP A 124 3.26 20.81 -16.65
C ASP A 124 2.50 21.53 -17.79
N LEU A 125 1.45 22.29 -17.44
CA LEU A 125 0.74 23.16 -18.38
C LEU A 125 1.62 24.32 -18.88
N HIS A 126 2.39 24.96 -17.99
CA HIS A 126 3.33 26.03 -18.34
C HIS A 126 4.51 25.56 -19.21
N GLU A 127 5.05 24.37 -18.95
CA GLU A 127 6.09 23.74 -19.78
C GLU A 127 5.58 23.54 -21.22
N ASN A 128 4.28 23.25 -21.37
CA ASN A 128 3.59 23.09 -22.65
C ASN A 128 2.91 24.37 -23.17
N ARG A 129 3.18 25.56 -22.60
CA ARG A 129 2.55 26.84 -23.01
C ARG A 129 2.73 27.18 -24.49
N LYS A 130 3.81 26.70 -25.12
CA LYS A 130 4.03 26.87 -26.58
C LYS A 130 2.91 26.24 -27.39
N VAL A 131 2.43 25.06 -26.97
CA VAL A 131 1.31 24.35 -27.60
C VAL A 131 0.01 25.14 -27.39
N MET A 132 -0.20 25.72 -26.21
CA MET A 132 -1.37 26.59 -25.97
C MET A 132 -1.38 27.81 -26.89
N VAL A 133 -0.22 28.46 -27.07
CA VAL A 133 -0.07 29.60 -28.00
C VAL A 133 -0.26 29.18 -29.45
N GLU A 134 0.23 28.00 -29.84
CA GLU A 134 0.01 27.44 -31.18
C GLU A 134 -1.48 27.19 -31.44
N VAL A 135 -2.18 26.52 -30.51
CA VAL A 135 -3.62 26.27 -30.61
C VAL A 135 -4.39 27.59 -30.70
N ALA A 136 -4.08 28.59 -29.86
CA ALA A 136 -4.73 29.90 -29.90
C ALA A 136 -4.53 30.66 -31.23
N LYS A 137 -3.42 30.40 -31.94
CA LYS A 137 -3.10 30.99 -33.24
C LYS A 137 -3.68 30.23 -34.44
N SER A 138 -4.36 29.12 -34.21
CA SER A 138 -5.02 28.32 -35.27
C SER A 138 -6.05 29.16 -36.03
N GLY A 139 -6.27 28.80 -37.30
CA GLY A 139 -7.28 29.42 -38.15
C GLY A 139 -8.70 29.18 -37.64
N ASN A 140 -9.65 30.01 -38.08
CA ASN A 140 -11.05 29.94 -37.67
C ASN A 140 -11.70 28.59 -38.04
N GLU A 141 -11.22 27.94 -39.09
CA GLU A 141 -11.62 26.61 -39.55
C GLU A 141 -11.46 25.54 -38.45
N VAL A 142 -10.39 25.62 -37.67
CA VAL A 142 -10.10 24.67 -36.58
C VAL A 142 -11.10 24.83 -35.43
N PHE A 143 -11.44 26.08 -35.07
CA PHE A 143 -12.41 26.35 -34.01
C PHE A 143 -13.86 26.08 -34.46
N LEU A 144 -14.17 26.28 -35.74
CA LEU A 144 -15.46 25.88 -36.31
C LEU A 144 -15.65 24.36 -36.23
N GLU A 145 -14.61 23.58 -36.55
CA GLU A 145 -14.65 22.13 -36.43
C GLU A 145 -14.71 21.65 -34.97
N LEU A 146 -13.95 22.29 -34.08
CA LEU A 146 -14.04 22.05 -32.65
C LEU A 146 -15.47 22.23 -32.11
N LYS A 147 -16.17 23.29 -32.55
CA LYS A 147 -17.56 23.55 -32.15
C LYS A 147 -18.55 22.51 -32.68
N LYS A 148 -18.28 21.91 -33.84
CA LYS A 148 -19.13 20.81 -34.37
C LYS A 148 -18.98 19.55 -33.52
N ILE A 149 -17.77 19.26 -33.06
CA ILE A 149 -17.46 18.06 -32.27
C ILE A 149 -17.89 18.24 -30.81
N LEU A 150 -17.66 19.44 -30.25
CA LEU A 150 -18.01 19.81 -28.89
C LEU A 150 -18.95 21.01 -28.92
N ASP A 151 -20.24 20.74 -29.06
CA ASP A 151 -21.32 21.73 -29.05
C ASP A 151 -21.35 22.57 -27.76
N THR A 152 -20.89 21.99 -26.65
CA THR A 152 -20.77 22.65 -25.34
C THR A 152 -19.60 23.63 -25.22
N VAL A 153 -18.64 23.63 -26.14
CA VAL A 153 -17.46 24.51 -26.05
C VAL A 153 -17.80 25.87 -26.65
N ASP A 154 -17.74 26.91 -25.81
CA ASP A 154 -17.81 28.28 -26.30
C ASP A 154 -16.47 28.68 -26.92
N THR A 155 -16.36 28.52 -28.22
CA THR A 155 -15.16 28.85 -28.99
C THR A 155 -14.80 30.33 -28.97
N SER A 156 -15.74 31.21 -28.62
CA SER A 156 -15.48 32.64 -28.43
C SER A 156 -14.70 32.93 -27.15
N LEU A 157 -14.86 32.10 -26.12
CA LEU A 157 -14.16 32.20 -24.83
C LEU A 157 -12.91 31.32 -24.78
N PHE A 158 -12.88 30.22 -25.52
CA PHE A 158 -11.80 29.23 -25.49
C PHE A 158 -10.43 29.82 -25.84
N LYS A 159 -10.33 30.60 -26.93
CA LYS A 159 -9.09 31.25 -27.35
C LYS A 159 -8.61 32.32 -26.35
N PRO A 160 -9.45 33.29 -25.93
CA PRO A 160 -9.08 34.25 -24.89
C PRO A 160 -8.65 33.59 -23.58
N GLN A 161 -9.29 32.48 -23.19
CA GLN A 161 -8.92 31.73 -21.98
C GLN A 161 -7.54 31.08 -22.11
N LEU A 162 -7.19 30.50 -23.27
CA LEU A 162 -5.85 29.96 -23.51
C LEU A 162 -4.77 31.03 -23.38
N GLU A 163 -4.95 32.16 -24.05
CA GLU A 163 -3.98 33.27 -24.03
C GLU A 163 -3.83 33.87 -22.62
N LYS A 164 -4.95 34.09 -21.93
CA LYS A 164 -4.95 34.58 -20.55
C LYS A 164 -4.29 33.60 -19.59
N THR A 165 -4.57 32.30 -19.73
CA THR A 165 -3.96 31.27 -18.87
C THR A 165 -2.44 31.24 -19.03
N VAL A 166 -1.92 31.40 -20.25
CA VAL A 166 -0.47 31.50 -20.48
C VAL A 166 0.12 32.72 -19.76
N GLN A 167 -0.52 33.88 -19.86
CA GLN A 167 -0.08 35.11 -19.17
C GLN A 167 -0.11 34.97 -17.64
N ASP A 168 -1.18 34.36 -17.12
CA ASP A 168 -1.36 34.12 -15.68
C ASP A 168 -0.28 33.15 -15.15
N LEU A 169 0.05 32.09 -15.91
CA LEU A 169 1.11 31.14 -15.55
C LEU A 169 2.51 31.75 -15.64
N ASP A 170 2.80 32.58 -16.65
CA ASP A 170 4.07 33.31 -16.74
C ASP A 170 4.25 34.28 -15.56
N SER A 171 3.16 34.94 -15.15
CA SER A 171 3.14 35.82 -13.98
C SER A 171 3.38 35.05 -12.68
N LEU A 172 2.76 33.87 -12.52
CA LEU A 172 2.96 32.97 -11.39
C LEU A 172 4.41 32.46 -11.30
N GLU A 173 4.99 32.04 -12.43
CA GLU A 173 6.38 31.58 -12.51
C GLU A 173 7.37 32.69 -12.15
N SER A 174 7.13 33.91 -12.64
CA SER A 174 7.93 35.09 -12.28
C SER A 174 7.83 35.41 -10.79
N TYR A 175 6.62 35.35 -10.23
CA TYR A 175 6.38 35.52 -8.80
C TYR A 175 7.11 34.45 -7.97
N ALA A 176 7.04 33.18 -8.38
CA ALA A 176 7.71 32.07 -7.70
C ALA A 176 9.24 32.23 -7.73
N LYS A 177 9.83 32.56 -8.88
CA LYS A 177 11.28 32.80 -9.02
C LYS A 177 11.79 33.93 -8.15
N LYS A 178 11.06 35.05 -8.08
CA LYS A 178 11.41 36.20 -7.22
C LYS A 178 11.43 35.84 -5.73
N ASN A 179 10.75 34.76 -5.36
CA ASN A 179 10.51 34.34 -3.99
C ASN A 179 11.14 32.98 -3.65
N ALA A 180 11.99 32.43 -4.51
CA ALA A 180 12.57 31.10 -4.37
C ALA A 180 13.48 30.94 -3.13
N ASP A 181 14.20 32.00 -2.74
CA ASP A 181 15.07 32.03 -1.55
C ASP A 181 14.35 32.61 -0.31
N GLY A 182 13.01 32.65 -0.35
CA GLY A 182 12.18 33.28 0.67
C GLY A 182 11.94 32.44 1.92
N ASP A 183 11.69 33.13 3.04
CA ASP A 183 11.07 32.55 4.24
C ASP A 183 9.70 31.91 3.89
N LEU A 184 9.19 31.00 4.73
CA LEU A 184 7.90 30.30 4.56
C LEU A 184 6.72 31.25 4.22
N GLN A 185 6.83 32.54 4.56
CA GLN A 185 5.92 33.64 4.21
C GLN A 185 5.80 33.98 2.71
N LYS A 186 6.69 33.46 1.88
CA LYS A 186 6.67 33.74 0.43
C LYS A 186 6.12 32.57 -0.38
N ILE A 187 5.99 31.40 0.25
CA ILE A 187 5.50 30.16 -0.35
C ILE A 187 3.96 30.12 -0.35
N ASP A 188 3.29 30.65 0.68
CA ASP A 188 1.82 30.78 0.70
C ASP A 188 1.32 31.72 -0.40
N GLY A 189 2.07 32.80 -0.68
CA GLY A 189 1.80 33.72 -1.77
C GLY A 189 1.73 33.05 -3.16
N VAL A 190 2.53 31.98 -3.38
CA VAL A 190 2.47 31.20 -4.64
C VAL A 190 1.13 30.48 -4.76
N PHE A 191 0.63 29.90 -3.67
CA PHE A 191 -0.68 29.26 -3.64
C PHE A 191 -1.83 30.26 -3.78
N GLU A 192 -1.73 31.44 -3.15
CA GLU A 192 -2.73 32.50 -3.32
C GLU A 192 -2.82 32.96 -4.78
N GLN A 193 -1.69 33.23 -5.43
CA GLN A 193 -1.63 33.61 -6.84
C GLN A 193 -2.20 32.49 -7.74
N ALA A 194 -1.78 31.24 -7.52
CA ALA A 194 -2.33 30.09 -8.25
C ALA A 194 -3.86 29.94 -8.08
N SER A 195 -4.41 30.27 -6.91
CA SER A 195 -5.86 30.22 -6.66
C SER A 195 -6.69 31.20 -7.50
N THR A 196 -6.03 32.18 -8.11
CA THR A 196 -6.69 33.17 -8.98
C THR A 196 -6.75 32.73 -10.45
N ILE A 197 -6.06 31.66 -10.81
CA ILE A 197 -5.95 31.16 -12.19
C ILE A 197 -7.04 30.11 -12.43
N PRO A 198 -8.13 30.42 -13.16
CA PRO A 198 -9.17 29.45 -13.46
C PRO A 198 -8.74 28.44 -14.54
N GLY A 199 -7.77 28.79 -15.38
CA GLY A 199 -7.40 28.00 -16.56
C GLY A 199 -8.41 28.11 -17.69
N VAL A 200 -8.52 27.05 -18.49
CA VAL A 200 -9.46 26.95 -19.63
C VAL A 200 -10.62 26.04 -19.24
N THR A 201 -11.84 26.54 -19.35
CA THR A 201 -13.05 25.84 -18.87
C THR A 201 -13.52 24.83 -19.92
N VAL A 202 -12.85 23.68 -19.95
CA VAL A 202 -13.11 22.60 -20.90
C VAL A 202 -12.71 21.25 -20.29
N ASP A 203 -13.45 20.17 -20.57
CA ASP A 203 -12.99 18.82 -20.25
C ASP A 203 -11.84 18.46 -21.20
N SER A 204 -10.60 18.49 -20.70
CA SER A 204 -9.41 18.22 -21.52
C SER A 204 -9.43 16.83 -22.14
N ARG A 205 -10.09 15.85 -21.52
CA ARG A 205 -10.25 14.50 -22.12
C ARG A 205 -11.03 14.53 -23.42
N ARG A 206 -11.97 15.47 -23.58
CA ARG A 206 -12.74 15.65 -24.83
C ARG A 206 -11.87 16.23 -25.95
N LEU A 207 -10.85 17.00 -25.60
CA LEU A 207 -9.85 17.49 -26.56
C LEU A 207 -8.92 16.36 -27.01
N LEU A 208 -8.60 15.43 -26.10
CA LEU A 208 -7.85 14.21 -26.43
C LEU A 208 -8.69 13.29 -27.32
N ASP A 209 -9.92 12.99 -26.92
CA ASP A 209 -10.86 12.16 -27.67
C ASP A 209 -12.30 12.62 -27.38
N PRO A 210 -13.11 13.05 -28.38
CA PRO A 210 -12.97 12.75 -29.81
C PRO A 210 -12.24 13.78 -30.68
N VAL A 211 -11.88 14.97 -30.15
CA VAL A 211 -11.39 16.09 -31.00
C VAL A 211 -10.09 15.76 -31.72
N SER A 212 -9.04 15.34 -31.02
CA SER A 212 -7.76 15.05 -31.68
C SER A 212 -7.86 13.90 -32.68
N THR A 213 -8.62 12.85 -32.34
CA THR A 213 -8.89 11.69 -33.20
C THR A 213 -9.61 12.11 -34.49
N SER A 214 -10.62 12.97 -34.38
CA SER A 214 -11.35 13.49 -35.54
C SER A 214 -10.51 14.46 -36.37
N PHE A 215 -9.62 15.23 -35.75
CA PHE A 215 -8.75 16.16 -36.47
C PHE A 215 -7.69 15.39 -37.28
N GLN A 216 -7.15 14.29 -36.76
CA GLN A 216 -6.16 13.45 -37.47
C GLN A 216 -6.69 12.89 -38.81
N THR A 217 -7.99 12.61 -38.89
CA THR A 217 -8.66 12.04 -40.07
C THR A 217 -9.29 13.10 -40.99
N SER A 218 -9.15 14.40 -40.64
CA SER A 218 -9.69 15.50 -41.44
C SER A 218 -8.97 15.64 -42.78
N SER A 219 -9.72 15.95 -43.84
CA SER A 219 -9.20 16.28 -45.16
C SER A 219 -8.64 17.70 -45.26
N ASP A 220 -8.90 18.57 -44.27
CA ASP A 220 -8.35 19.92 -44.20
C ASP A 220 -6.94 19.89 -43.58
N PRO A 221 -5.89 20.30 -44.32
CA PRO A 221 -4.51 20.26 -43.82
C PRO A 221 -4.26 21.10 -42.55
N ASN A 222 -5.00 22.20 -42.35
CA ASN A 222 -4.85 23.05 -41.17
C ASN A 222 -5.45 22.38 -39.93
N ILE A 223 -6.60 21.71 -40.08
CA ILE A 223 -7.25 20.94 -39.01
C ILE A 223 -6.38 19.72 -38.67
N GLN A 224 -5.92 18.99 -39.68
CA GLN A 224 -5.07 17.81 -39.48
C GLN A 224 -3.76 18.14 -38.76
N LYS A 225 -3.10 19.26 -39.12
CA LYS A 225 -1.86 19.70 -38.46
C LYS A 225 -2.08 20.08 -36.99
N SER A 226 -3.26 20.59 -36.64
CA SER A 226 -3.58 20.97 -35.26
C SER A 226 -3.85 19.76 -34.33
N ALA A 227 -4.06 18.57 -34.89
CA ALA A 227 -4.49 17.40 -34.14
C ALA A 227 -3.51 17.01 -33.02
N GLU A 228 -2.20 17.04 -33.27
CA GLU A 228 -1.20 16.70 -32.26
C GLU A 228 -1.17 17.74 -31.13
N SER A 229 -1.31 19.03 -31.46
CA SER A 229 -1.39 20.11 -30.45
C SER A 229 -2.63 19.94 -29.56
N PHE A 230 -3.78 19.55 -30.12
CA PHE A 230 -4.99 19.23 -29.33
C PHE A 230 -4.84 17.93 -28.52
N ARG A 231 -4.11 16.93 -29.03
CA ARG A 231 -3.77 15.69 -28.30
C ARG A 231 -2.93 16.00 -27.06
N THR A 232 -1.87 16.79 -27.23
CA THR A 232 -1.04 17.25 -26.10
C THR A 232 -1.86 18.08 -25.12
N LEU A 233 -2.65 19.04 -25.60
CA LEU A 233 -3.49 19.88 -24.75
C LEU A 233 -4.52 19.06 -23.96
N GLY A 234 -5.10 18.03 -24.58
CA GLY A 234 -6.07 17.13 -23.96
C GLY A 234 -5.48 16.16 -22.93
N SER A 235 -4.16 15.91 -22.98
CA SER A 235 -3.46 15.13 -21.95
C SER A 235 -3.16 15.91 -20.67
N LEU A 236 -3.32 17.24 -20.71
CA LEU A 236 -3.02 18.15 -19.60
C LEU A 236 -4.29 18.51 -18.83
N GLN A 237 -4.12 18.94 -17.57
CA GLN A 237 -5.21 19.56 -16.82
C GLN A 237 -5.32 21.03 -17.20
N LEU A 238 -6.46 21.43 -17.77
CA LEU A 238 -6.70 22.78 -18.26
C LEU A 238 -7.60 23.62 -17.33
N ASP A 239 -8.59 22.99 -16.69
CA ASP A 239 -9.51 23.66 -15.77
C ASP A 239 -9.02 23.54 -14.32
N TYR A 240 -8.77 24.68 -13.69
CA TYR A 240 -8.35 24.82 -12.29
C TYR A 240 -9.41 25.51 -11.42
N SER A 241 -10.58 25.84 -11.97
CA SER A 241 -11.67 26.51 -11.25
C SER A 241 -12.10 25.76 -9.99
N SER A 242 -12.16 24.42 -10.08
CA SER A 242 -12.49 23.53 -8.95
C SER A 242 -11.36 23.38 -7.92
N GLN A 243 -10.12 23.74 -8.27
CA GLN A 243 -8.94 23.61 -7.41
C GLN A 243 -8.61 24.87 -6.61
N ARG A 244 -9.35 25.96 -6.85
CA ARG A 244 -9.20 27.23 -6.11
C ARG A 244 -9.27 27.05 -4.60
N SER A 245 -10.19 26.20 -4.12
CA SER A 245 -10.30 25.90 -2.69
C SER A 245 -9.07 25.17 -2.18
N SER A 246 -8.56 24.18 -2.93
CA SER A 246 -7.34 23.42 -2.59
C SER A 246 -6.12 24.32 -2.47
N PHE A 247 -5.93 25.28 -3.37
CA PHE A 247 -4.83 26.25 -3.28
C PHE A 247 -4.95 27.16 -2.05
N LYS A 248 -6.15 27.68 -1.77
CA LYS A 248 -6.38 28.48 -0.55
C LYS A 248 -6.13 27.69 0.73
N THR A 249 -6.56 26.43 0.77
CA THR A 249 -6.33 25.58 1.96
C THR A 249 -4.85 25.19 2.11
N ALA A 250 -4.12 25.04 1.00
CA ALA A 250 -2.67 24.85 1.01
C ALA A 250 -1.93 26.10 1.51
N SER A 251 -2.31 27.30 1.05
CA SER A 251 -1.83 28.59 1.55
C SER A 251 -2.02 28.69 3.08
N LEU A 252 -3.24 28.44 3.56
CA LEU A 252 -3.54 28.43 5.00
C LEU A 252 -2.73 27.38 5.78
N SER A 253 -2.41 26.25 5.14
CA SER A 253 -1.57 25.21 5.75
C SER A 253 -0.11 25.66 5.88
N VAL A 254 0.44 26.39 4.91
CA VAL A 254 1.77 27.01 5.01
C VAL A 254 1.81 28.02 6.17
N LEU A 255 0.76 28.83 6.33
CA LEU A 255 0.66 29.77 7.46
C LEU A 255 0.63 29.05 8.81
N LYS A 256 -0.13 27.96 8.94
CA LYS A 256 -0.17 27.14 10.16
C LYS A 256 1.19 26.51 10.47
N LEU A 257 1.91 26.03 9.46
CA LEU A 257 3.25 25.46 9.62
C LEU A 257 4.25 26.54 10.06
N ARG A 258 4.20 27.72 9.46
CA ARG A 258 5.00 28.87 9.86
C ARG A 258 4.76 29.22 11.32
N ASP A 259 3.51 29.41 11.71
CA ASP A 259 3.15 29.81 13.07
C ASP A 259 3.57 28.75 14.09
N PHE A 260 3.49 27.47 13.71
CA PHE A 260 4.04 26.36 14.48
C PHE A 260 5.57 26.46 14.60
N PHE A 261 6.30 26.58 13.50
CA PHE A 261 7.77 26.63 13.53
C PHE A 261 8.32 27.87 14.25
N ASN A 262 7.66 29.02 14.15
CA ASN A 262 8.01 30.22 14.90
C ASN A 262 7.82 30.04 16.42
N GLN A 263 6.86 29.21 16.84
CA GLN A 263 6.65 28.87 18.26
C GLN A 263 7.63 27.79 18.75
N VAL A 264 8.01 26.85 17.89
CA VAL A 264 8.97 25.78 18.20
C VAL A 264 10.41 26.29 18.22
N PHE A 265 10.73 27.24 17.33
CA PHE A 265 12.04 27.85 17.18
C PHE A 265 11.92 29.38 17.26
N PRO A 266 11.68 29.96 18.46
CA PRO A 266 11.74 31.41 18.61
C PRO A 266 13.14 31.89 18.24
N ALA A 267 13.24 32.99 17.48
CA ALA A 267 14.52 33.58 17.12
C ALA A 267 15.39 33.82 18.37
N PRO A 268 16.72 33.65 18.30
CA PRO A 268 17.59 33.87 19.45
C PRO A 268 17.47 35.32 19.92
N ILE A 269 17.27 35.49 21.23
CA ILE A 269 17.40 36.80 21.89
C ILE A 269 18.82 37.30 21.62
N ILE A 270 18.96 38.34 20.80
CA ILE A 270 20.20 39.09 20.70
C ILE A 270 20.40 39.77 22.06
N LEU A 271 21.22 39.17 22.92
CA LEU A 271 21.76 39.86 24.07
C LEU A 271 22.81 40.86 23.58
N PRO A 272 22.85 42.10 24.08
CA PRO A 272 23.87 43.06 23.67
C PRO A 272 25.24 42.54 24.10
N THR A 273 26.07 42.18 23.14
CA THR A 273 27.49 41.87 23.38
C THR A 273 28.21 43.18 23.63
N ASN A 274 28.52 43.46 24.89
CA ASN A 274 29.53 44.46 25.22
C ASN A 274 30.88 43.98 24.69
N GLU A 275 31.50 44.81 23.86
CA GLU A 275 32.85 44.63 23.36
C GLU A 275 33.85 44.51 24.52
N ILE A 276 34.70 43.48 24.48
CA ILE A 276 36.00 43.54 25.14
C ILE A 276 37.06 43.27 24.06
N LYS A 277 37.75 44.34 23.68
CA LYS A 277 38.99 44.30 22.92
C LYS A 277 40.14 43.93 23.85
N THR A 278 41.00 43.00 23.44
CA THR A 278 42.43 43.07 23.74
C THR A 278 43.26 42.34 22.67
N THR A 279 44.33 43.01 22.26
CA THR A 279 45.36 42.71 21.26
C THR A 279 46.35 41.61 21.70
N PRO A 280 47.16 41.04 20.76
CA PRO A 280 48.03 39.89 21.02
C PRO A 280 49.51 40.27 21.22
N GLU A 281 50.26 39.46 21.99
CA GLU A 281 51.71 39.27 21.80
C GLU A 281 52.12 37.80 21.98
N PRO A 282 53.18 37.34 21.28
CA PRO A 282 53.41 35.92 21.01
C PRO A 282 54.37 35.30 22.02
N ASN A 283 54.11 34.04 22.40
CA ASN A 283 55.10 33.24 23.12
C ASN A 283 55.23 31.85 22.47
N ASN A 284 56.48 31.46 22.22
CA ASN A 284 56.92 30.32 21.39
C ASN A 284 56.63 28.91 21.96
N GLY A 285 55.64 28.77 22.83
CA GLY A 285 55.06 27.48 23.24
C GLY A 285 53.83 27.07 22.43
N THR A 286 53.28 27.98 21.62
CA THR A 286 52.01 27.80 20.92
C THR A 286 52.09 26.86 19.73
N ARG A 287 53.25 26.61 19.12
CA ARG A 287 53.35 25.83 17.88
C ARG A 287 53.12 24.32 18.08
N ASN A 288 53.60 23.75 19.19
CA ASN A 288 53.39 22.32 19.48
C ASN A 288 51.98 22.04 20.05
N VAL A 289 51.42 23.00 20.79
CA VAL A 289 50.02 22.94 21.25
C VAL A 289 49.05 23.20 20.10
N LEU A 290 49.32 24.11 19.16
CA LEU A 290 48.49 24.30 17.96
C LEU A 290 48.52 23.09 17.02
N LEU A 291 49.65 22.40 16.88
CA LEU A 291 49.73 21.19 16.06
C LEU A 291 48.96 20.03 16.71
N GLY A 292 49.01 19.89 18.04
CA GLY A 292 48.21 18.91 18.78
C GLY A 292 46.71 19.22 18.78
N VAL A 293 46.33 20.48 18.99
CA VAL A 293 44.93 20.95 18.95
C VAL A 293 44.39 20.92 17.52
N GLY A 294 45.21 21.24 16.53
CA GLY A 294 44.89 21.13 15.11
C GLY A 294 44.69 19.69 14.67
N ALA A 295 45.58 18.77 15.06
CA ALA A 295 45.40 17.34 14.82
C ALA A 295 44.15 16.81 15.52
N PHE A 296 43.91 17.20 16.77
CA PHE A 296 42.71 16.82 17.53
C PHE A 296 41.43 17.37 16.88
N LEU A 297 41.41 18.63 16.42
CA LEU A 297 40.28 19.21 15.69
C LEU A 297 40.08 18.54 14.33
N VAL A 298 41.15 18.17 13.62
CA VAL A 298 41.04 17.39 12.37
C VAL A 298 40.50 15.99 12.64
N PHE A 299 40.93 15.31 13.69
CA PHE A 299 40.37 14.01 14.10
C PHE A 299 38.92 14.13 14.59
N LEU A 300 38.57 15.23 15.24
CA LEU A 300 37.22 15.50 15.72
C LEU A 300 36.29 15.87 14.56
N ILE A 301 36.77 16.64 13.58
CA ILE A 301 36.05 16.94 12.33
C ILE A 301 35.94 15.68 11.48
N ALA A 302 37.01 14.90 11.31
CA ALA A 302 36.95 13.61 10.62
C ALA A 302 36.05 12.62 11.34
N GLY A 303 36.03 12.63 12.68
CA GLY A 303 35.10 11.86 13.51
C GLY A 303 33.66 12.33 13.38
N LEU A 304 33.41 13.64 13.25
CA LEU A 304 32.08 14.22 13.00
C LEU A 304 31.63 14.03 11.55
N ILE A 305 32.54 13.99 10.58
CA ILE A 305 32.28 13.64 9.18
C ILE A 305 32.03 12.14 9.08
N LEU A 306 32.79 11.30 9.79
CA LEU A 306 32.59 9.85 9.83
C LEU A 306 31.33 9.51 10.59
N PHE A 307 31.06 10.16 11.72
CA PHE A 307 29.81 10.05 12.48
C PHE A 307 28.66 10.63 11.67
N GLY A 308 28.85 11.73 10.94
CA GLY A 308 27.91 12.32 10.00
C GLY A 308 27.63 11.39 8.82
N TYR A 309 28.64 10.72 8.29
CA TYR A 309 28.56 9.74 7.21
C TYR A 309 27.92 8.44 7.68
N ILE A 310 28.26 7.96 8.88
CA ILE A 310 27.65 6.79 9.54
C ILE A 310 26.21 7.11 9.91
N THR A 311 25.90 8.29 10.46
CA THR A 311 24.54 8.70 10.78
C THR A 311 23.74 9.06 9.53
N TYR A 312 24.35 9.58 8.47
CA TYR A 312 23.73 9.81 7.17
C TYR A 312 23.45 8.50 6.45
N ASN A 313 24.40 7.55 6.40
CA ASN A 313 24.14 6.22 5.87
C ASN A 313 23.17 5.43 6.75
N ASN A 314 23.23 5.57 8.08
CA ASN A 314 22.24 4.97 8.97
C ASN A 314 20.87 5.67 8.87
N ARG A 315 20.80 6.97 8.56
CA ARG A 315 19.55 7.70 8.26
C ARG A 315 19.03 7.31 6.88
N LYS A 316 19.86 7.19 5.85
CA LYS A 316 19.50 6.67 4.52
C LYS A 316 19.05 5.20 4.57
N ARG A 317 19.60 4.40 5.49
CA ARG A 317 19.17 3.03 5.81
C ARG A 317 17.95 2.96 6.74
N ARG A 318 17.67 4.01 7.54
CA ARG A 318 16.50 4.10 8.46
C ARG A 318 15.36 4.95 7.93
N ASP A 319 15.54 5.66 6.82
CA ASP A 319 14.52 6.47 6.19
C ASP A 319 13.56 5.53 5.45
N PRO A 320 12.32 5.36 5.95
CA PRO A 320 11.32 4.52 5.29
C PRO A 320 10.93 5.05 3.91
N ASN A 321 11.33 6.27 3.56
CA ASN A 321 10.92 6.98 2.35
C ASN A 321 12.00 7.04 1.25
N SER A 322 13.19 6.45 1.41
CA SER A 322 14.16 6.43 0.29
C SER A 322 13.62 5.68 -0.95
N TYR A 323 12.67 4.77 -0.72
CA TYR A 323 11.93 4.03 -1.74
C TYR A 323 10.94 4.91 -2.52
N VAL A 324 10.41 5.97 -1.91
CA VAL A 324 9.47 6.91 -2.56
C VAL A 324 10.18 7.69 -3.66
N HIS A 325 11.43 8.09 -3.41
CA HIS A 325 12.26 8.84 -4.37
C HIS A 325 12.72 8.00 -5.58
N LEU A 326 12.66 6.67 -5.48
CA LEU A 326 13.02 5.70 -6.53
C LEU A 326 11.80 5.19 -7.31
N LEU A 327 10.62 5.10 -6.68
CA LEU A 327 9.36 4.73 -7.34
C LEU A 327 8.87 5.82 -8.31
N GLU A 328 9.15 7.10 -8.01
CA GLU A 328 8.75 8.23 -8.86
C GLU A 328 9.65 8.43 -10.10
N SER A 329 10.78 7.71 -10.23
CA SER A 329 11.75 7.91 -11.31
C SER A 329 11.61 6.94 -12.51
N GLY A 330 10.67 5.99 -12.47
CA GLY A 330 10.39 5.08 -13.60
C GLY A 330 11.47 4.02 -13.91
N GLU A 331 12.48 3.83 -13.05
CA GLU A 331 13.56 2.85 -13.27
C GLU A 331 13.36 1.54 -12.46
N GLU A 332 12.25 0.83 -12.68
CA GLU A 332 11.89 -0.40 -11.94
C GLU A 332 12.97 -1.51 -11.99
N SER A 333 13.73 -1.60 -13.08
CA SER A 333 14.77 -2.63 -13.27
C SER A 333 16.06 -2.39 -12.46
N LYS A 334 16.37 -1.13 -12.11
CA LYS A 334 17.47 -0.80 -11.20
C LYS A 334 17.07 -1.08 -9.75
N ILE A 335 15.80 -0.84 -9.41
CA ILE A 335 15.24 -1.18 -8.09
C ILE A 335 15.37 -2.68 -7.84
N GLU A 336 14.99 -3.52 -8.80
CA GLU A 336 15.09 -4.99 -8.66
C GLU A 336 16.54 -5.48 -8.48
N ARG A 337 17.50 -4.84 -9.17
CA ARG A 337 18.94 -5.16 -9.07
C ARG A 337 19.57 -4.68 -7.76
N THR A 338 19.29 -3.44 -7.33
CA THR A 338 19.81 -2.89 -6.07
C THR A 338 19.19 -3.57 -4.83
N MET A 339 17.97 -4.10 -4.93
CA MET A 339 17.30 -4.84 -3.84
C MET A 339 17.77 -6.30 -3.70
N LYS A 340 18.25 -6.93 -4.78
CA LYS A 340 18.85 -8.28 -4.73
C LYS A 340 20.20 -8.31 -4.00
N GLU A 341 20.90 -7.18 -3.97
CA GLU A 341 22.28 -7.08 -3.46
C GLU A 341 22.37 -6.61 -1.99
N GLY A 342 21.25 -6.25 -1.35
CA GLY A 342 21.22 -5.72 0.02
C GLY A 342 20.36 -6.55 0.98
N THR A 343 20.89 -7.67 1.47
CA THR A 343 20.22 -8.52 2.48
C THR A 343 20.15 -7.83 3.85
N ASN A 344 19.04 -7.14 4.12
CA ASN A 344 18.37 -7.05 5.43
C ASN A 344 17.08 -6.24 5.31
N TYR A 345 15.96 -6.92 5.04
CA TYR A 345 14.64 -6.32 4.97
C TYR A 345 14.17 -5.87 6.37
N VAL A 346 13.75 -4.60 6.50
CA VAL A 346 13.45 -3.99 7.82
C VAL A 346 12.06 -4.38 8.31
N TYR A 347 12.01 -5.32 9.25
CA TYR A 347 10.81 -5.65 10.01
C TYR A 347 10.43 -4.49 10.96
N MET A 348 9.46 -3.66 10.55
CA MET A 348 9.07 -2.46 11.32
C MET A 348 8.11 -2.77 12.49
N PRO A 349 8.08 -1.94 13.55
CA PRO A 349 7.21 -2.13 14.72
C PRO A 349 5.71 -2.25 14.42
N ILE A 350 5.23 -1.63 13.34
CA ILE A 350 3.84 -1.75 12.89
C ILE A 350 3.53 -3.16 12.36
N HIS A 351 4.45 -3.79 11.63
CA HIS A 351 4.31 -5.16 11.15
C HIS A 351 4.35 -6.14 12.33
N ASP A 352 5.26 -5.92 13.28
CA ASP A 352 5.33 -6.74 14.50
C ASP A 352 4.05 -6.71 15.31
N ALA A 353 3.49 -5.51 15.52
CA ALA A 353 2.24 -5.35 16.25
C ALA A 353 1.07 -6.09 15.59
N ILE A 354 1.07 -6.20 14.27
CA ILE A 354 0.04 -6.92 13.49
C ILE A 354 0.30 -8.43 13.52
N ILE A 355 1.55 -8.86 13.33
CA ILE A 355 1.94 -10.27 13.31
C ILE A 355 1.71 -10.92 14.68
N THR A 356 1.96 -10.18 15.76
CA THR A 356 1.71 -10.58 17.16
C THR A 356 0.29 -10.26 17.65
N GLU A 357 -0.57 -9.73 16.77
CA GLU A 357 -1.97 -9.39 17.03
C GLU A 357 -2.21 -8.45 18.23
N LYS A 358 -1.24 -7.59 18.54
CA LYS A 358 -1.32 -6.59 19.62
C LYS A 358 -1.91 -5.27 19.13
N TYR A 359 -3.24 -5.18 19.17
CA TYR A 359 -4.00 -3.99 18.72
C TYR A 359 -3.52 -2.68 19.37
N ASP A 360 -3.26 -2.66 20.68
CA ASP A 360 -2.84 -1.43 21.37
C ASP A 360 -1.46 -0.94 20.92
N ARG A 361 -0.57 -1.89 20.56
CA ARG A 361 0.75 -1.58 19.97
C ARG A 361 0.59 -1.03 18.57
N LEU A 362 -0.30 -1.61 17.75
CA LEU A 362 -0.63 -1.07 16.44
C LEU A 362 -1.15 0.37 16.56
N GLN A 363 -2.08 0.63 17.50
CA GLN A 363 -2.59 1.98 17.72
C GLN A 363 -1.50 2.96 18.13
N LEU A 364 -0.60 2.55 19.03
CA LEU A 364 0.54 3.36 19.45
C LEU A 364 1.50 3.64 18.28
N CYS A 365 1.82 2.65 17.46
CA CYS A 365 2.67 2.80 16.27
C CYS A 365 2.07 3.81 15.29
N VAL A 366 0.78 3.67 14.95
CA VAL A 366 0.09 4.59 14.04
C VAL A 366 0.01 6.00 14.63
N LYS A 367 -0.29 6.15 15.94
CA LYS A 367 -0.28 7.45 16.64
C LYS A 367 1.10 8.12 16.63
N LYS A 368 2.17 7.32 16.60
CA LYS A 368 3.56 7.80 16.50
C LYS A 368 4.01 8.06 15.04
N GLY A 369 3.11 8.00 14.07
CA GLY A 369 3.40 8.31 12.66
C GLY A 369 4.00 7.15 11.87
N ALA A 370 3.80 5.90 12.30
CA ALA A 370 4.23 4.75 11.50
C ALA A 370 3.52 4.74 10.13
N ASN A 371 4.30 4.51 9.06
CA ASN A 371 3.76 4.39 7.70
C ASN A 371 2.88 3.12 7.60
N VAL A 372 1.58 3.33 7.40
CA VAL A 372 0.56 2.28 7.26
C VAL A 372 0.64 1.49 5.95
N ASN A 373 1.43 1.98 4.98
CA ASN A 373 1.64 1.40 3.65
C ASN A 373 3.07 0.89 3.44
N ALA A 374 3.88 0.81 4.49
CA ALA A 374 5.24 0.27 4.39
C ALA A 374 5.21 -1.19 3.94
N TYR A 375 6.21 -1.65 3.21
CA TYR A 375 6.34 -3.07 2.87
C TYR A 375 7.30 -3.76 3.86
N CYS A 376 7.01 -5.01 4.22
CA CYS A 376 7.95 -5.93 4.86
C CYS A 376 8.02 -7.24 4.08
N GLU A 377 9.04 -8.05 4.35
CA GLU A 377 9.05 -9.44 3.93
C GLU A 377 8.51 -10.32 5.06
N TYR A 378 7.46 -11.11 4.77
CA TYR A 378 6.86 -12.07 5.69
C TYR A 378 6.41 -13.29 4.90
N ASN A 379 6.75 -14.51 5.36
CA ASN A 379 6.46 -15.76 4.65
C ASN A 379 6.95 -15.81 3.19
N GLY A 380 8.11 -15.22 2.89
CA GLY A 380 8.67 -15.14 1.53
C GLY A 380 7.89 -14.21 0.60
N LEU A 381 7.01 -13.36 1.16
CA LEU A 381 6.20 -12.41 0.42
C LEU A 381 6.47 -10.98 0.87
N ARG A 382 6.49 -10.05 -0.07
CA ARG A 382 6.58 -8.62 0.21
C ARG A 382 5.18 -8.07 0.48
N GLN A 383 4.84 -7.71 1.71
CA GLN A 383 3.46 -7.40 2.14
C GLN A 383 3.37 -6.06 2.90
N THR A 384 2.22 -5.39 2.83
CA THR A 384 1.94 -4.17 3.64
C THR A 384 1.29 -4.52 5.00
N PRO A 385 1.22 -3.59 5.98
CA PRO A 385 0.44 -3.76 7.20
C PRO A 385 -0.99 -4.25 6.94
N LEU A 386 -1.64 -3.73 5.88
CA LEU A 386 -2.99 -4.14 5.55
C LEU A 386 -3.06 -5.56 5.01
N HIS A 387 -2.10 -6.00 4.18
CA HIS A 387 -1.99 -7.40 3.75
C HIS A 387 -1.87 -8.33 4.96
N LEU A 388 -0.98 -8.00 5.90
CA LEU A 388 -0.77 -8.81 7.10
C LEU A 388 -2.02 -8.84 8.00
N ALA A 389 -2.69 -7.70 8.18
CA ALA A 389 -3.90 -7.63 9.00
C ALA A 389 -5.06 -8.44 8.40
N VAL A 390 -5.19 -8.45 7.06
CA VAL A 390 -6.17 -9.30 6.37
C VAL A 390 -5.76 -10.78 6.42
N HIS A 391 -4.48 -11.09 6.23
CA HIS A 391 -3.94 -12.43 6.40
C HIS A 391 -4.11 -12.96 7.84
N LYS A 392 -4.15 -12.09 8.85
CA LYS A 392 -4.41 -12.44 10.26
C LYS A 392 -5.91 -12.49 10.60
N GLU A 393 -6.80 -12.18 9.65
CA GLU A 393 -8.26 -12.15 9.84
C GLU A 393 -8.72 -11.19 10.97
N ASN A 394 -7.89 -10.23 11.33
CA ASN A 394 -8.15 -9.35 12.46
C ASN A 394 -8.91 -8.09 11.99
N LEU A 395 -10.24 -8.20 11.88
CA LEU A 395 -11.12 -7.13 11.40
C LEU A 395 -10.92 -5.79 12.14
N LYS A 396 -10.59 -5.85 13.44
CA LYS A 396 -10.35 -4.66 14.25
C LYS A 396 -9.11 -3.91 13.76
N MET A 397 -8.03 -4.63 13.46
CA MET A 397 -6.81 -4.06 12.88
C MET A 397 -7.01 -3.58 11.45
N VAL A 398 -7.73 -4.34 10.61
CA VAL A 398 -8.06 -3.96 9.23
C VAL A 398 -8.82 -2.64 9.19
N LYS A 399 -9.91 -2.52 9.96
CA LYS A 399 -10.70 -1.28 10.05
C LYS A 399 -9.86 -0.12 10.56
N TYR A 400 -8.98 -0.36 11.54
CA TYR A 400 -8.11 0.67 12.08
C TYR A 400 -7.08 1.15 11.06
N LEU A 401 -6.43 0.24 10.32
CA LEU A 401 -5.47 0.58 9.26
C LEU A 401 -6.13 1.36 8.12
N ILE A 402 -7.29 0.89 7.61
CA ILE A 402 -8.05 1.59 6.56
C ILE A 402 -8.46 2.99 7.03
N LYS A 403 -8.97 3.11 8.26
CA LYS A 403 -9.33 4.41 8.85
C LYS A 403 -8.14 5.37 8.92
N ASN A 404 -6.91 4.85 9.01
CA ASN A 404 -5.68 5.62 9.08
C ASN A 404 -4.94 5.69 7.73
N GLY A 405 -5.63 5.47 6.59
CA GLY A 405 -5.08 5.73 5.25
C GLY A 405 -4.30 4.57 4.63
N ALA A 406 -4.51 3.34 5.11
CA ALA A 406 -3.95 2.17 4.45
C ALA A 406 -4.57 1.99 3.05
N ASP A 407 -3.71 1.89 2.04
CA ASP A 407 -4.09 1.75 0.65
C ASP A 407 -4.44 0.30 0.33
N MET A 408 -5.68 0.10 -0.13
CA MET A 408 -6.25 -1.21 -0.44
C MET A 408 -5.86 -1.70 -1.86
N THR A 409 -5.18 -0.87 -2.65
CA THR A 409 -4.79 -1.16 -4.04
C THR A 409 -3.36 -1.68 -4.16
N LEU A 410 -2.53 -1.49 -3.11
CA LEU A 410 -1.15 -1.94 -3.07
C LEU A 410 -1.06 -3.46 -3.23
N ARG A 411 -0.03 -3.95 -3.91
CA ARG A 411 0.09 -5.38 -4.27
C ARG A 411 1.30 -6.01 -3.59
N ASP A 412 1.14 -7.25 -3.13
CA ASP A 412 2.25 -8.04 -2.63
C ASP A 412 3.17 -8.56 -3.75
N SER A 413 4.24 -9.28 -3.40
CA SER A 413 5.15 -9.89 -4.40
C SER A 413 4.50 -10.96 -5.29
N GLU A 414 3.27 -11.38 -5.00
CA GLU A 414 2.45 -12.24 -5.84
C GLU A 414 1.34 -11.47 -6.57
N TYR A 415 1.45 -10.13 -6.64
CA TYR A 415 0.52 -9.22 -7.28
C TYR A 415 -0.89 -9.17 -6.66
N ARG A 416 -1.05 -9.70 -5.46
CA ARG A 416 -2.34 -9.75 -4.75
C ARG A 416 -2.54 -8.47 -3.97
N THR A 417 -3.75 -7.93 -3.97
CA THR A 417 -4.14 -6.83 -3.07
C THR A 417 -4.40 -7.35 -1.66
N PRO A 418 -4.55 -6.49 -0.62
CA PRO A 418 -4.87 -6.95 0.73
C PRO A 418 -6.15 -7.77 0.79
N SER A 419 -7.14 -7.50 -0.07
CA SER A 419 -8.38 -8.28 -0.14
C SER A 419 -8.18 -9.72 -0.58
N MET A 420 -7.12 -10.00 -1.35
CA MET A 420 -6.84 -11.30 -1.96
C MET A 420 -5.96 -12.20 -1.10
N VAL A 421 -5.31 -11.66 -0.06
CA VAL A 421 -4.40 -12.42 0.83
C VAL A 421 -5.07 -13.01 2.08
N THR A 422 -6.40 -13.00 2.12
CA THR A 422 -7.17 -13.64 3.19
C THR A 422 -6.72 -15.09 3.39
N LYS A 423 -6.43 -15.47 4.65
CA LYS A 423 -6.01 -16.85 5.01
C LYS A 423 -7.07 -17.87 4.68
N ASP A 424 -8.31 -17.43 4.64
CA ASP A 424 -9.42 -18.31 4.43
C ASP A 424 -10.52 -17.67 3.55
N PRO A 425 -10.43 -17.85 2.22
CA PRO A 425 -11.57 -17.60 1.35
C PRO A 425 -12.81 -18.40 1.79
N ARG A 426 -12.69 -19.50 2.55
CA ARG A 426 -13.81 -20.36 2.97
C ARG A 426 -14.72 -19.71 4.03
N VAL A 427 -14.31 -18.63 4.71
CA VAL A 427 -15.17 -17.93 5.69
C VAL A 427 -16.13 -16.93 5.01
N ALA A 428 -15.69 -16.35 3.89
CA ALA A 428 -16.53 -15.46 3.10
C ALA A 428 -17.42 -16.26 2.15
N THR A 429 -18.68 -16.46 2.57
CA THR A 429 -19.72 -17.16 1.80
C THR A 429 -20.20 -16.36 0.58
N HIS A 430 -20.08 -15.03 0.62
CA HIS A 430 -20.57 -14.10 -0.40
C HIS A 430 -19.48 -13.08 -0.77
N ILE A 431 -19.32 -12.80 -2.06
CA ILE A 431 -18.45 -11.73 -2.57
C ILE A 431 -19.27 -10.80 -3.45
N VAL A 432 -19.16 -9.50 -3.22
CA VAL A 432 -19.88 -8.50 -4.00
C VAL A 432 -19.03 -8.06 -5.19
N PHE A 433 -19.61 -8.11 -6.38
CA PHE A 433 -18.98 -7.73 -7.63
C PHE A 433 -19.67 -6.54 -8.29
N PRO A 434 -18.90 -5.60 -8.88
CA PRO A 434 -19.47 -4.61 -9.77
C PRO A 434 -20.03 -5.31 -11.01
N VAL A 435 -21.18 -4.84 -11.47
CA VAL A 435 -21.86 -5.34 -12.67
C VAL A 435 -22.17 -4.18 -13.61
N ASP A 436 -22.26 -4.46 -14.90
CA ASP A 436 -22.71 -3.48 -15.88
C ASP A 436 -24.23 -3.19 -15.77
N ALA A 437 -24.76 -2.34 -16.66
CA ALA A 437 -26.18 -1.99 -16.70
C ALA A 437 -27.10 -3.20 -16.94
N ASP A 438 -26.58 -4.30 -17.50
CA ASP A 438 -27.33 -5.54 -17.74
C ASP A 438 -27.16 -6.55 -16.59
N GLY A 439 -26.51 -6.16 -15.50
CA GLY A 439 -26.23 -7.03 -14.36
C GLY A 439 -25.14 -8.07 -14.61
N CYS A 440 -24.33 -7.90 -15.66
CA CYS A 440 -23.26 -8.84 -16.03
C CYS A 440 -21.91 -8.41 -15.43
N VAL A 441 -21.10 -9.38 -15.00
CA VAL A 441 -19.68 -9.13 -14.71
C VAL A 441 -18.89 -9.19 -16.01
N VAL A 442 -18.08 -8.17 -16.29
CA VAL A 442 -17.35 -8.04 -17.57
C VAL A 442 -15.89 -8.47 -17.41
N PHE A 443 -15.47 -9.41 -18.25
CA PHE A 443 -14.10 -9.88 -18.39
C PHE A 443 -13.55 -9.49 -19.77
N SER A 444 -12.43 -8.77 -19.78
CA SER A 444 -11.63 -8.47 -20.97
C SER A 444 -10.15 -8.72 -20.69
N ASP A 445 -9.40 -9.13 -21.72
CA ASP A 445 -7.94 -9.21 -21.71
C ASP A 445 -7.26 -7.84 -21.58
N GLN A 446 -7.96 -6.75 -21.91
CA GLN A 446 -7.51 -5.38 -21.70
C GLN A 446 -7.60 -4.95 -20.23
N ASP A 447 -8.41 -5.64 -19.42
CA ASP A 447 -8.60 -5.38 -18.00
C ASP A 447 -8.23 -6.61 -17.16
N LEU A 448 -6.92 -6.87 -17.08
CA LEU A 448 -6.37 -7.98 -16.30
C LEU A 448 -6.62 -7.85 -14.79
N ASP A 449 -7.00 -6.66 -14.32
CA ASP A 449 -7.30 -6.43 -12.92
C ASP A 449 -8.67 -7.02 -12.54
N HIS A 450 -9.68 -7.00 -13.42
CA HIS A 450 -10.89 -7.77 -13.19
C HIS A 450 -10.67 -9.29 -13.35
N MET A 451 -9.77 -9.70 -14.26
CA MET A 451 -9.46 -11.11 -14.49
C MET A 451 -8.92 -11.84 -13.26
N GLN A 452 -8.28 -11.16 -12.31
CA GLN A 452 -7.74 -11.78 -11.10
C GLN A 452 -8.80 -12.47 -10.22
N TYR A 453 -10.08 -12.15 -10.41
CA TYR A 453 -11.20 -12.74 -9.70
C TYR A 453 -11.81 -13.96 -10.39
N LEU A 454 -11.31 -14.34 -11.58
CA LEU A 454 -11.84 -15.42 -12.41
C LEU A 454 -12.03 -16.72 -11.64
N SER A 455 -11.05 -17.13 -10.84
CA SER A 455 -11.10 -18.40 -10.10
C SER A 455 -12.24 -18.48 -9.10
N LEU A 456 -12.70 -17.33 -8.59
CA LEU A 456 -13.75 -17.30 -7.58
C LEU A 456 -15.06 -17.86 -8.13
N PHE A 457 -15.34 -17.68 -9.43
CA PHE A 457 -16.56 -18.15 -10.09
C PHE A 457 -16.65 -19.68 -10.19
N PHE A 458 -15.51 -20.36 -10.05
CA PHE A 458 -15.41 -21.81 -10.11
C PHE A 458 -15.20 -22.43 -8.71
N GLY A 459 -15.19 -21.60 -7.67
CA GLY A 459 -15.10 -22.00 -6.27
C GLY A 459 -16.45 -21.95 -5.54
N PRO A 460 -16.50 -22.33 -4.26
CA PRO A 460 -17.74 -22.48 -3.48
C PRO A 460 -18.39 -21.16 -3.03
N LYS A 461 -18.04 -20.03 -3.65
CA LYS A 461 -18.39 -18.68 -3.20
C LYS A 461 -19.54 -18.13 -4.01
N MET A 462 -20.53 -17.54 -3.35
CA MET A 462 -21.61 -16.86 -4.06
C MET A 462 -21.18 -15.46 -4.50
N MET A 463 -21.28 -15.20 -5.80
CA MET A 463 -21.09 -13.86 -6.36
C MET A 463 -22.39 -13.08 -6.27
N MET A 464 -22.30 -11.87 -5.72
CA MET A 464 -23.43 -11.00 -5.41
C MET A 464 -23.30 -9.69 -6.17
N ARG A 465 -24.42 -9.19 -6.72
CA ARG A 465 -24.52 -7.84 -7.28
C ARG A 465 -24.46 -6.81 -6.15
N GLU A 466 -24.09 -5.57 -6.49
CA GLU A 466 -23.89 -4.49 -5.53
C GLU A 466 -25.13 -4.18 -4.67
N GLU A 467 -26.33 -4.38 -5.23
CA GLU A 467 -27.65 -4.25 -4.60
C GLU A 467 -27.76 -5.04 -3.29
N TRP A 468 -27.05 -6.17 -3.18
CA TRP A 468 -27.02 -7.02 -1.99
C TRP A 468 -26.42 -6.31 -0.75
N ARG A 469 -25.60 -5.28 -0.95
CA ARG A 469 -25.07 -4.43 0.15
C ARG A 469 -26.09 -3.40 0.64
N ASN A 470 -26.99 -2.97 -0.25
CA ASN A 470 -27.91 -1.86 0.00
C ASN A 470 -29.22 -2.32 0.64
N THR A 471 -29.49 -3.63 0.66
CA THR A 471 -30.59 -4.20 1.43
C THR A 471 -30.33 -4.04 2.93
N LYS A 472 -30.91 -3.01 3.56
CA LYS A 472 -30.89 -2.85 5.02
C LYS A 472 -31.62 -4.03 5.65
N PRO A 473 -30.98 -4.87 6.48
CA PRO A 473 -31.75 -5.64 7.44
C PRO A 473 -32.35 -4.62 8.40
N GLY A 474 -33.68 -4.52 8.46
CA GLY A 474 -34.32 -3.84 9.58
C GLY A 474 -33.71 -4.39 10.86
N TRP A 475 -33.39 -3.52 11.82
CA TRP A 475 -32.60 -3.79 13.03
C TRP A 475 -33.18 -4.85 14.00
N MET A 476 -34.24 -5.57 13.59
CA MET A 476 -34.82 -6.74 14.27
C MET A 476 -35.13 -7.93 13.33
N SER A 477 -34.86 -7.84 12.03
CA SER A 477 -35.06 -8.95 11.09
C SER A 477 -33.75 -9.73 10.98
N ARG A 478 -33.74 -10.99 11.41
CA ARG A 478 -32.78 -11.97 10.88
C ARG A 478 -32.78 -11.82 9.35
N ARG A 479 -31.66 -11.46 8.72
CA ARG A 479 -31.53 -11.46 7.26
C ARG A 479 -32.02 -12.84 6.80
N LYS A 480 -33.09 -12.91 6.00
CA LYS A 480 -33.51 -14.19 5.42
C LYS A 480 -32.44 -14.57 4.41
N LEU A 481 -31.45 -15.35 4.82
CA LEU A 481 -30.41 -15.92 3.94
C LEU A 481 -31.04 -16.57 2.69
N GLY A 482 -32.23 -17.15 2.84
CA GLY A 482 -33.01 -17.70 1.73
C GLY A 482 -33.46 -16.70 0.66
N ALA A 483 -33.25 -15.40 0.83
CA ALA A 483 -33.52 -14.38 -0.19
C ALA A 483 -32.24 -13.84 -0.86
N ASP A 484 -31.06 -14.25 -0.39
CA ASP A 484 -29.78 -13.76 -0.92
C ASP A 484 -29.62 -14.17 -2.40
N TYR A 485 -30.16 -15.32 -2.82
CA TYR A 485 -30.09 -15.79 -4.22
C TYR A 485 -30.66 -14.79 -5.23
N ASN A 486 -31.59 -13.90 -4.85
CA ASN A 486 -32.17 -12.89 -5.73
C ASN A 486 -31.14 -11.86 -6.22
N TYR A 487 -30.03 -11.71 -5.49
CA TYR A 487 -28.98 -10.75 -5.77
C TYR A 487 -27.72 -11.41 -6.32
N ARG A 488 -27.76 -12.70 -6.67
CA ARG A 488 -26.59 -13.38 -7.22
C ARG A 488 -26.24 -12.85 -8.61
N VAL A 489 -24.97 -12.90 -8.96
CA VAL A 489 -24.54 -12.74 -10.35
C VAL A 489 -24.98 -14.00 -11.11
N GLU A 490 -25.73 -13.80 -12.20
CA GLU A 490 -26.23 -14.90 -13.04
C GLU A 490 -25.50 -15.00 -14.36
N SER A 491 -24.83 -13.92 -14.77
CA SER A 491 -24.21 -13.81 -16.07
C SER A 491 -22.86 -13.09 -16.05
N VAL A 492 -22.01 -13.48 -17.00
CA VAL A 492 -20.73 -12.82 -17.30
C VAL A 492 -20.68 -12.43 -18.77
N LYS A 493 -19.94 -11.38 -19.10
CA LYS A 493 -19.57 -11.05 -20.47
C LYS A 493 -18.06 -11.26 -20.65
N VAL A 494 -17.67 -12.15 -21.54
CA VAL A 494 -16.25 -12.35 -21.92
C VAL A 494 -16.11 -11.89 -23.36
N ASN A 495 -15.28 -10.87 -23.59
CA ASN A 495 -15.07 -10.29 -24.94
C ASN A 495 -16.38 -9.95 -25.68
N GLY A 496 -17.33 -9.35 -24.97
CA GLY A 496 -18.65 -8.98 -25.49
C GLY A 496 -19.67 -10.13 -25.60
N LYS A 497 -19.26 -11.40 -25.46
CA LYS A 497 -20.18 -12.55 -25.45
C LYS A 497 -20.72 -12.77 -24.05
N ARG A 498 -22.05 -12.85 -23.92
CA ARG A 498 -22.75 -13.09 -22.66
C ARG A 498 -22.92 -14.59 -22.39
N PHE A 499 -22.66 -15.00 -21.15
CA PHE A 499 -22.85 -16.36 -20.65
C PHE A 499 -23.72 -16.33 -19.40
N ASP A 500 -24.95 -16.86 -19.48
CA ASP A 500 -25.94 -16.91 -18.38
C ASP A 500 -25.83 -18.22 -17.56
N THR A 501 -24.61 -18.68 -17.34
CA THR A 501 -24.29 -20.01 -16.79
C THR A 501 -23.75 -19.97 -15.36
N VAL A 502 -23.47 -18.79 -14.82
CA VAL A 502 -22.82 -18.61 -13.51
C VAL A 502 -23.61 -19.31 -12.39
N ALA A 503 -24.94 -19.23 -12.43
CA ALA A 503 -25.80 -19.91 -11.47
C ALA A 503 -25.65 -21.44 -11.53
N ARG A 504 -25.55 -22.01 -12.74
CA ARG A 504 -25.32 -23.44 -12.94
C ARG A 504 -23.94 -23.88 -12.47
N ILE A 505 -22.90 -23.08 -12.73
CA ILE A 505 -21.53 -23.33 -12.26
C ILE A 505 -21.51 -23.39 -10.73
N HIS A 506 -22.06 -22.36 -10.06
CA HIS A 506 -22.10 -22.35 -8.60
C HIS A 506 -22.91 -23.50 -8.02
N GLN A 507 -24.06 -23.84 -8.63
CA GLN A 507 -24.86 -24.99 -8.20
C GLN A 507 -24.06 -26.29 -8.31
N HIS A 508 -23.34 -26.50 -9.42
CA HIS A 508 -22.49 -27.68 -9.61
C HIS A 508 -21.43 -27.83 -8.53
N VAL A 509 -20.76 -26.73 -8.18
CA VAL A 509 -19.75 -26.68 -7.13
C VAL A 509 -20.37 -26.92 -5.75
N GLN A 510 -21.50 -26.28 -5.44
CA GLN A 510 -22.18 -26.40 -4.15
C GLN A 510 -22.76 -27.80 -3.91
N GLU A 511 -23.21 -28.48 -4.96
CA GLU A 511 -23.66 -29.86 -4.91
C GLU A 511 -22.50 -30.87 -4.78
N HIS A 512 -21.24 -30.40 -4.78
CA HIS A 512 -20.04 -31.24 -4.71
C HIS A 512 -20.01 -32.32 -5.80
N ARG A 513 -20.50 -31.99 -7.00
CA ARG A 513 -20.41 -32.87 -8.16
C ARG A 513 -18.95 -33.07 -8.54
N ILE A 514 -18.69 -34.11 -9.35
CA ILE A 514 -17.36 -34.33 -9.93
C ILE A 514 -16.91 -33.02 -10.59
N PRO A 515 -15.70 -32.51 -10.32
CA PRO A 515 -15.24 -31.22 -10.85
C PRO A 515 -15.27 -31.17 -12.39
N PHE A 516 -15.58 -30.00 -12.95
CA PHE A 516 -15.82 -29.83 -14.39
C PHE A 516 -14.62 -30.25 -15.26
N LEU A 517 -13.39 -29.98 -14.81
CA LEU A 517 -12.15 -30.38 -15.48
C LEU A 517 -11.52 -31.63 -14.87
N PHE A 518 -12.28 -32.47 -14.16
CA PHE A 518 -11.75 -33.70 -13.59
C PHE A 518 -11.16 -34.61 -14.67
N GLY A 519 -9.91 -35.01 -14.49
CA GLY A 519 -9.17 -35.82 -15.45
C GLY A 519 -8.37 -35.01 -16.48
N VAL A 520 -8.44 -33.68 -16.47
CA VAL A 520 -7.67 -32.81 -17.37
C VAL A 520 -6.31 -32.44 -16.78
N GLU A 521 -5.25 -32.62 -17.56
CA GLU A 521 -3.91 -32.06 -17.30
C GLU A 521 -3.70 -30.79 -18.14
N ALA A 522 -3.46 -29.67 -17.49
CA ALA A 522 -3.32 -28.37 -18.13
C ALA A 522 -1.88 -27.86 -18.05
N TYR A 523 -1.27 -27.59 -19.20
CA TYR A 523 0.11 -27.13 -19.31
C TYR A 523 0.16 -25.66 -19.74
N PHE A 524 0.99 -24.88 -19.06
CA PHE A 524 1.27 -23.47 -19.36
C PHE A 524 2.76 -23.31 -19.70
N PRO A 525 3.18 -23.52 -20.97
CA PRO A 525 4.60 -23.58 -21.34
C PRO A 525 5.36 -22.25 -21.12
N ASP A 526 4.70 -21.11 -21.31
CA ASP A 526 5.29 -19.77 -21.19
C ASP A 526 4.79 -19.01 -19.93
N PHE A 527 4.57 -19.75 -18.83
CA PHE A 527 3.92 -19.20 -17.63
C PHE A 527 4.70 -18.04 -17.01
N LYS A 528 6.01 -18.18 -16.77
CA LYS A 528 6.86 -17.13 -16.17
C LYS A 528 6.90 -15.86 -17.00
N ALA A 529 7.05 -16.00 -18.32
CA ALA A 529 7.09 -14.88 -19.25
C ALA A 529 5.78 -14.07 -19.23
N ASN A 530 4.66 -14.73 -18.94
CA ASN A 530 3.31 -14.15 -18.98
C ASN A 530 2.56 -14.34 -17.65
N LYS A 531 3.27 -14.27 -16.52
CA LYS A 531 2.72 -14.62 -15.19
C LYS A 531 1.45 -13.84 -14.86
N ARG A 532 1.40 -12.54 -15.19
CA ARG A 532 0.26 -11.66 -14.93
C ARG A 532 -1.00 -12.14 -15.67
N LEU A 533 -0.84 -12.58 -16.92
CA LEU A 533 -1.93 -13.08 -17.75
C LEU A 533 -2.41 -14.46 -17.29
N TRP A 534 -1.48 -15.41 -17.08
CA TRP A 534 -1.85 -16.80 -16.86
C TRP A 534 -2.26 -17.16 -15.44
N THR A 535 -1.84 -16.39 -14.43
CA THR A 535 -2.14 -16.70 -13.02
C THR A 535 -3.63 -16.87 -12.75
N PRO A 536 -4.53 -15.96 -13.18
CA PRO A 536 -5.95 -16.10 -12.86
C PRO A 536 -6.59 -17.32 -13.53
N LEU A 537 -6.21 -17.62 -14.78
CA LEU A 537 -6.73 -18.77 -15.51
C LEU A 537 -6.23 -20.09 -14.91
N LYS A 538 -4.94 -20.16 -14.55
CA LYS A 538 -4.36 -21.30 -13.84
C LYS A 538 -5.17 -21.62 -12.58
N LEU A 539 -5.46 -20.62 -11.75
CA LEU A 539 -6.24 -20.81 -10.53
C LEU A 539 -7.67 -21.28 -10.84
N ALA A 540 -8.34 -20.70 -11.83
CA ALA A 540 -9.69 -21.10 -12.22
C ALA A 540 -9.77 -22.56 -12.71
N MET A 541 -8.76 -23.00 -13.46
CA MET A 541 -8.66 -24.39 -13.90
C MET A 541 -8.42 -25.34 -12.72
N GLN A 542 -7.60 -24.95 -11.74
CA GLN A 542 -7.39 -25.74 -10.51
C GLN A 542 -8.67 -25.88 -9.68
N GLU A 543 -9.42 -24.79 -9.49
CA GLU A 543 -10.73 -24.81 -8.80
C GLU A 543 -11.74 -25.70 -9.54
N SER A 544 -11.66 -25.74 -10.87
CA SER A 544 -12.47 -26.62 -11.70
C SER A 544 -12.00 -28.08 -11.71
N GLY A 545 -10.90 -28.42 -11.02
CA GLY A 545 -10.39 -29.79 -10.85
C GLY A 545 -9.32 -30.25 -11.83
N ALA A 546 -8.73 -29.34 -12.63
CA ALA A 546 -7.60 -29.67 -13.50
C ALA A 546 -6.29 -29.78 -12.70
N ILE A 547 -5.40 -30.65 -13.18
CA ILE A 547 -4.01 -30.72 -12.69
C ILE A 547 -3.18 -29.77 -13.55
N VAL A 548 -2.55 -28.77 -12.94
CA VAL A 548 -1.86 -27.71 -13.68
C VAL A 548 -0.33 -27.82 -13.58
N PHE A 549 0.35 -27.66 -14.70
CA PHE A 549 1.80 -27.57 -14.84
C PHE A 549 2.22 -26.22 -15.43
N SER A 550 3.31 -25.62 -14.92
CA SER A 550 3.79 -24.30 -15.32
C SER A 550 5.23 -24.38 -15.83
N ASP A 551 5.53 -23.62 -16.88
CA ASP A 551 6.84 -23.56 -17.55
C ASP A 551 7.32 -24.92 -18.08
N THR A 552 6.38 -25.80 -18.42
CA THR A 552 6.65 -27.14 -18.92
C THR A 552 5.66 -27.54 -20.01
N VAL A 553 6.08 -28.51 -20.81
CA VAL A 553 5.26 -29.22 -21.80
C VAL A 553 5.13 -30.69 -21.40
N PRO A 554 4.12 -31.42 -21.91
CA PRO A 554 3.98 -32.85 -21.66
C PRO A 554 5.23 -33.62 -22.08
N ASN A 555 5.72 -34.50 -21.20
CA ASN A 555 6.84 -35.37 -21.53
C ASN A 555 6.35 -36.61 -22.28
N VAL A 556 6.46 -36.61 -23.60
CA VAL A 556 6.03 -37.70 -24.51
C VAL A 556 6.65 -39.07 -24.23
N ASN A 557 7.74 -39.12 -23.47
CA ASN A 557 8.39 -40.38 -23.11
C ASN A 557 7.72 -41.08 -21.92
N ASP A 558 6.80 -40.41 -21.23
CA ASP A 558 6.05 -41.01 -20.14
C ASP A 558 5.12 -42.11 -20.68
N LYS A 559 5.10 -43.25 -19.98
CA LYS A 559 4.37 -44.46 -20.38
C LYS A 559 2.88 -44.17 -20.61
N LYS A 560 2.31 -43.24 -19.84
CA LYS A 560 0.91 -42.82 -19.96
C LYS A 560 0.54 -42.17 -21.31
N TYR A 561 1.50 -41.69 -22.09
CA TYR A 561 1.23 -41.07 -23.39
C TYR A 561 1.50 -41.99 -24.58
N ARG A 562 2.23 -43.09 -24.36
CA ARG A 562 2.61 -44.05 -25.40
C ARG A 562 1.60 -45.19 -25.56
N GLU A 563 0.91 -45.56 -24.49
CA GLU A 563 -0.13 -46.58 -24.53
C GLU A 563 -1.47 -45.90 -24.87
N GLY A 564 -2.00 -46.19 -26.06
CA GLY A 564 -3.23 -45.59 -26.62
C GLY A 564 -4.46 -45.65 -25.69
N GLU A 565 -4.44 -46.53 -24.69
CA GLU A 565 -5.35 -46.50 -23.54
C GLU A 565 -4.55 -46.25 -22.27
N SER A 566 -4.81 -45.10 -21.64
CA SER A 566 -4.17 -44.74 -20.38
C SER A 566 -5.08 -43.82 -19.58
N PHE A 567 -5.45 -44.29 -18.39
CA PHE A 567 -5.51 -43.53 -17.15
C PHE A 567 -5.98 -42.06 -17.27
N ARG A 568 -7.24 -41.80 -16.88
CA ARG A 568 -7.90 -40.48 -16.75
C ARG A 568 -8.36 -39.84 -18.06
N SER A 569 -9.43 -40.37 -18.65
CA SER A 569 -10.25 -39.59 -19.58
C SER A 569 -10.89 -38.41 -18.84
N PRO A 570 -11.03 -37.23 -19.45
CA PRO A 570 -11.85 -36.16 -18.87
C PRO A 570 -13.25 -36.69 -18.61
N TYR A 571 -13.76 -36.46 -17.41
CA TYR A 571 -15.07 -37.00 -17.03
C TYR A 571 -16.23 -36.29 -17.75
N TYR A 572 -16.06 -35.05 -18.20
CA TYR A 572 -17.13 -34.31 -18.89
C TYR A 572 -16.85 -34.02 -20.36
N PHE A 573 -15.71 -34.47 -20.91
CA PHE A 573 -15.31 -34.15 -22.29
C PHE A 573 -14.72 -35.38 -22.96
N ASP A 574 -15.58 -36.30 -23.40
CA ASP A 574 -15.17 -37.48 -24.16
C ASP A 574 -14.81 -37.16 -25.62
N ASN A 575 -15.08 -35.93 -26.07
CA ASN A 575 -14.69 -35.40 -27.37
C ASN A 575 -13.43 -34.54 -27.33
N MET A 576 -12.83 -34.34 -26.14
CA MET A 576 -11.59 -33.57 -25.98
C MET A 576 -10.53 -34.43 -25.29
N GLY A 577 -9.31 -34.36 -25.80
CA GLY A 577 -8.19 -35.08 -25.20
C GLY A 577 -7.91 -34.67 -23.75
N PRO A 578 -7.31 -35.55 -22.93
CA PRO A 578 -7.05 -35.30 -21.51
C PRO A 578 -6.04 -34.18 -21.23
N ILE A 579 -5.37 -33.67 -22.26
CA ILE A 579 -4.27 -32.71 -22.10
C ILE A 579 -4.64 -31.40 -22.75
N PHE A 580 -4.70 -30.35 -21.95
CA PHE A 580 -5.00 -28.99 -22.39
C PHE A 580 -3.71 -28.17 -22.39
N ILE A 581 -3.42 -27.51 -23.50
CA ILE A 581 -2.22 -26.69 -23.68
C ILE A 581 -2.63 -25.23 -23.80
N MET A 582 -2.13 -24.40 -22.87
CA MET A 582 -2.41 -22.97 -22.80
C MET A 582 -1.30 -22.20 -23.52
N SER A 583 -1.59 -21.70 -24.72
CA SER A 583 -0.65 -20.88 -25.49
C SER A 583 -1.41 -19.91 -26.39
N ASN A 584 -0.97 -18.65 -26.43
CA ASN A 584 -1.52 -17.66 -27.37
C ASN A 584 -0.94 -17.83 -28.79
N ASP A 585 0.18 -18.55 -28.92
CA ASP A 585 0.87 -18.79 -30.19
C ASP A 585 1.05 -20.31 -30.38
N LYS A 586 -0.02 -20.94 -30.90
CA LYS A 586 -0.06 -22.38 -31.17
C LYS A 586 0.98 -22.78 -32.22
N GLU A 587 1.14 -22.00 -33.28
CA GLU A 587 2.05 -22.32 -34.39
C GLU A 587 3.49 -22.36 -33.91
N LYS A 588 3.94 -21.35 -33.17
CA LYS A 588 5.29 -21.34 -32.59
C LYS A 588 5.51 -22.52 -31.66
N LEU A 589 4.54 -22.85 -30.81
CA LEU A 589 4.65 -23.97 -29.88
C LEU A 589 4.73 -25.31 -30.63
N CYS A 590 3.89 -25.53 -31.64
CA CYS A 590 3.93 -26.73 -32.47
C CYS A 590 5.22 -26.81 -33.30
N ASN A 591 5.79 -25.69 -33.76
CA ASN A 591 7.09 -25.69 -34.44
C ASN A 591 8.23 -26.12 -33.51
N GLN A 592 8.18 -25.74 -32.22
CA GLN A 592 9.16 -26.16 -31.22
C GLN A 592 8.93 -27.59 -30.73
N HIS A 593 7.67 -28.02 -30.70
CA HIS A 593 7.24 -29.32 -30.20
C HIS A 593 6.23 -29.96 -31.17
N PRO A 594 6.71 -30.57 -32.29
CA PRO A 594 5.86 -31.08 -33.36
C PRO A 594 4.80 -32.10 -32.92
N PHE A 595 5.10 -32.88 -31.88
CA PHE A 595 4.16 -33.88 -31.34
C PHE A 595 2.86 -33.28 -30.77
N LEU A 596 2.83 -31.96 -30.49
CA LEU A 596 1.63 -31.26 -30.04
C LEU A 596 0.68 -30.93 -31.21
N ALA A 597 1.11 -31.13 -32.46
CA ALA A 597 0.30 -30.86 -33.63
C ALA A 597 -0.64 -32.05 -33.94
N ASN A 598 -1.90 -31.74 -34.22
CA ASN A 598 -2.89 -32.65 -34.81
C ASN A 598 -2.97 -34.05 -34.18
N ASN A 599 -3.03 -34.12 -32.84
CA ASN A 599 -3.27 -35.35 -32.10
C ASN A 599 -4.48 -35.16 -31.18
N ASN A 600 -5.38 -36.15 -31.18
CA ASN A 600 -6.66 -36.08 -30.47
C ASN A 600 -6.53 -36.04 -28.94
N ARG A 601 -5.33 -36.24 -28.37
CA ARG A 601 -5.03 -36.08 -26.95
C ARG A 601 -4.80 -34.64 -26.50
N PHE A 602 -4.46 -33.73 -27.41
CA PHE A 602 -4.11 -32.36 -27.08
C PHE A 602 -5.19 -31.38 -27.55
N SER A 603 -5.75 -30.63 -26.61
CA SER A 603 -6.61 -29.48 -26.90
C SER A 603 -5.84 -28.20 -26.64
N HIS A 604 -5.80 -27.31 -27.62
CA HIS A 604 -5.06 -26.05 -27.52
C HIS A 604 -6.03 -24.91 -27.27
N PHE A 605 -5.72 -24.05 -26.31
CA PHE A 605 -6.53 -22.88 -26.01
C PHE A 605 -5.66 -21.64 -25.87
N LYS A 606 -6.13 -20.54 -26.49
CA LYS A 606 -5.69 -19.19 -26.12
C LYS A 606 -6.31 -18.80 -24.78
N PHE A 607 -5.77 -17.75 -24.18
CA PHE A 607 -6.26 -17.25 -22.88
C PHE A 607 -7.77 -17.03 -22.86
N LEU A 608 -8.31 -16.18 -23.75
CA LEU A 608 -9.74 -15.88 -23.78
C LEU A 608 -10.60 -17.06 -24.22
N GLU A 609 -10.10 -17.92 -25.11
CA GLU A 609 -10.82 -19.13 -25.55
C GLU A 609 -11.05 -20.08 -24.37
N MET A 610 -10.05 -20.25 -23.50
CA MET A 610 -10.22 -21.06 -22.29
C MET A 610 -11.18 -20.41 -21.29
N VAL A 611 -11.12 -19.09 -21.12
CA VAL A 611 -12.06 -18.36 -20.24
C VAL A 611 -13.51 -18.52 -20.74
N GLU A 612 -13.73 -18.35 -22.04
CA GLU A 612 -15.03 -18.60 -22.67
C GLU A 612 -15.46 -20.06 -22.49
N PHE A 613 -14.56 -21.03 -22.68
CA PHE A 613 -14.84 -22.45 -22.48
C PHE A 613 -15.31 -22.75 -21.05
N LEU A 614 -14.61 -22.22 -20.04
CA LEU A 614 -14.97 -22.40 -18.64
C LEU A 614 -16.36 -21.83 -18.34
N PHE A 615 -16.65 -20.61 -18.81
CA PHE A 615 -17.96 -19.98 -18.59
C PHE A 615 -19.07 -20.58 -19.44
N LYS A 616 -18.79 -21.15 -20.61
CA LYS A 616 -19.80 -21.87 -21.39
C LYS A 616 -20.37 -23.05 -20.60
N PHE A 617 -19.54 -23.71 -19.79
CA PHE A 617 -19.94 -24.75 -18.84
C PHE A 617 -20.83 -25.84 -19.47
N GLU A 618 -20.46 -26.25 -20.67
CA GLU A 618 -21.13 -27.31 -21.42
C GLU A 618 -20.36 -28.62 -21.25
N THR A 619 -21.07 -29.67 -20.88
CA THR A 619 -20.52 -31.01 -20.75
C THR A 619 -20.76 -31.79 -22.05
N HIS A 620 -19.78 -32.52 -22.50
CA HIS A 620 -19.86 -33.47 -23.60
C HIS A 620 -19.44 -34.86 -23.11
N HIS A 621 -20.40 -35.59 -22.56
CA HIS A 621 -20.17 -36.94 -22.07
C HIS A 621 -21.33 -37.84 -22.45
N PHE A 622 -21.09 -38.69 -23.45
CA PHE A 622 -22.06 -39.62 -24.00
C PHE A 622 -22.75 -40.47 -22.92
N GLN A 623 -22.02 -40.95 -21.92
CA GLN A 623 -22.60 -41.80 -20.86
C GLN A 623 -23.50 -41.01 -19.89
N LEU A 624 -23.43 -39.68 -19.87
CA LEU A 624 -24.30 -38.81 -19.05
C LEU A 624 -25.50 -38.29 -19.87
N THR A 625 -25.35 -38.08 -21.17
CA THR A 625 -26.37 -37.50 -22.04
C THR A 625 -27.21 -38.55 -22.78
N GLY A 626 -26.70 -39.77 -22.92
CA GLY A 626 -27.36 -40.87 -23.64
C GLY A 626 -27.37 -40.73 -25.17
N THR A 627 -26.79 -39.66 -25.70
CA THR A 627 -26.75 -39.36 -27.14
C THR A 627 -25.31 -39.35 -27.63
N GLU A 628 -24.93 -40.39 -28.39
CA GLU A 628 -23.60 -40.47 -29.02
C GLU A 628 -23.60 -39.48 -30.19
N ASP A 629 -22.61 -38.60 -30.23
CA ASP A 629 -22.43 -37.67 -31.35
C ASP A 629 -21.18 -38.06 -32.15
N LYS A 630 -21.05 -37.51 -33.36
CA LYS A 630 -19.94 -37.86 -34.26
C LYS A 630 -18.57 -37.34 -33.78
N THR A 631 -18.53 -36.52 -32.74
CA THR A 631 -17.32 -35.90 -32.20
C THR A 631 -16.75 -36.64 -30.99
N THR A 632 -17.49 -37.59 -30.41
CA THR A 632 -17.00 -38.45 -29.32
C THR A 632 -15.78 -39.27 -29.74
N ILE A 633 -14.71 -39.19 -28.95
CA ILE A 633 -13.46 -39.90 -29.21
C ILE A 633 -13.50 -41.24 -28.46
N LYS A 634 -13.63 -42.33 -29.23
CA LYS A 634 -13.70 -43.69 -28.68
C LYS A 634 -12.36 -44.21 -28.17
N LYS A 635 -11.26 -43.72 -28.73
CA LYS A 635 -9.90 -44.13 -28.39
C LYS A 635 -8.91 -43.01 -28.68
N TRP A 636 -7.97 -42.82 -27.76
CA TRP A 636 -6.93 -41.80 -27.86
C TRP A 636 -5.73 -42.33 -28.65
N ASP A 637 -5.25 -41.54 -29.61
CA ASP A 637 -4.08 -41.93 -30.40
C ASP A 637 -2.83 -41.93 -29.51
N PRO A 638 -1.95 -42.93 -29.60
CA PRO A 638 -0.65 -42.86 -28.93
C PRO A 638 0.15 -41.68 -29.47
N VAL A 639 0.88 -40.99 -28.60
CA VAL A 639 1.74 -39.88 -29.04
C VAL A 639 2.96 -40.48 -29.75
N ASN A 640 3.03 -40.29 -31.07
CA ASN A 640 4.16 -40.74 -31.87
C ASN A 640 5.28 -39.68 -31.79
N THR A 641 6.48 -40.10 -31.40
CA THR A 641 7.65 -39.21 -31.23
C THR A 641 8.56 -39.17 -32.46
N ASN A 642 8.18 -39.85 -33.54
CA ASN A 642 8.96 -39.93 -34.79
C ASN A 642 8.75 -38.73 -35.69
#